data_AF-A0A1I2GDB6-F1
#
_entry.id   AF-A0A1I2GDB6-F1
#
_cell.length_a   1.000
_cell.length_b   1.000
_cell.length_c   1.000
_cell.angle_alpha   90.00
_cell.angle_beta   90.00
_cell.angle_gamma   90.00
#
_symmetry.space_group_name_H-M   'P 1'
#
loop_
_entity.id
_entity.type
_entity.pdbx_description
1 polymer ?
#
loop_
_entity_poly.entity_id
_entity_poly.type
_entity_poly.pdbx_seq_one_letter_code
_entity_poly.pdbx_strand_id
1 'polypeptide(L)'
;MAIPTINLSSLDGSNGFRLDGVAAYDFSSRVSNAGDVNGDGFDDVIIGAPGADPNGRYSGSSYVVFGKASGFDAALDLASLDGSNGFRLNGAAAYAFSAGVSSAGDVNGDGFDDVIIGAPGAEPNGYDSGSSYVVFGKASGFDAVLDLTSLDGNNGFRMDGTAAYDRSGDSVSSAGDVNGDGFDDVIVGTPGADPNGSVSGSSYVVFGKASGFDPTLSLSSLDGNNGFRLDGETGGDFSGISVSSAGDVNNDGFDDMIIGARGTNPNGDFYAGSSYVVFGKASGFSATLDLSSLDGTNGFRLDGAALDHSGSSVSNAGDINGDGFDDLMIGAPFAYNPGDDYGEYSGSSYIVFGKGSGFSATLDLSSLDGTNGFRLDGAEGDRTGTSLSNAGDVNGDGFDDLIVGAPGADPNGNRSGSSYVVFGKTSGFDATIDLSSLGSNDGFRLDGVAADDYSGASVSGAGDVNSDGFDDLVVGASQADPNGIEGSGSSYVVFGRSSFTDDGVIRGTPGDDVLTGTSAAERFEAGDGNDRMISGGGADVFLGEAGDDYIRVPDLGFGLVDGGIGNDVLALGGSNLNLNLTDMSGKISGIETIRLFGTGDNTLTLTAADVLNLSDTTNTLRVNGNEGDRIVGLSHGWGDGGVHGDFHTYFNDAAVLLVGVNVATDFV
;
A
#
# COMPACT_ATOMS: atom_id res chain seq x y z
N MET A 1 16.56 -15.40 -14.29
CA MET A 1 16.14 -16.35 -13.24
C MET A 1 14.62 -16.43 -13.30
N ALA A 2 13.97 -17.34 -12.57
CA ALA A 2 12.51 -17.23 -12.45
C ALA A 2 12.18 -16.00 -11.58
N ILE A 3 11.16 -15.25 -11.95
CA ILE A 3 10.65 -14.11 -11.18
C ILE A 3 10.15 -14.59 -9.80
N PRO A 4 10.44 -13.88 -8.69
CA PRO A 4 9.80 -14.17 -7.41
C PRO A 4 8.29 -14.05 -7.54
N THR A 5 7.57 -15.02 -6.99
CA THR A 5 6.12 -15.11 -7.19
C THR A 5 5.43 -15.41 -5.87
N ILE A 6 4.39 -14.66 -5.55
CA ILE A 6 3.46 -14.96 -4.46
C ILE A 6 2.12 -15.31 -5.09
N ASN A 7 1.57 -16.46 -4.70
CA ASN A 7 0.23 -16.85 -5.14
C ASN A 7 -0.78 -16.30 -4.15
N LEU A 8 -1.79 -15.55 -4.60
CA LEU A 8 -2.77 -14.93 -3.70
C LEU A 8 -3.57 -15.97 -2.88
N SER A 9 -3.57 -17.25 -3.29
CA SER A 9 -4.17 -18.34 -2.50
C SER A 9 -3.32 -18.79 -1.30
N SER A 10 -2.07 -18.34 -1.19
CA SER A 10 -1.21 -18.64 -0.04
C SER A 10 -1.35 -17.66 1.12
N LEU A 11 -2.22 -16.65 0.99
CA LEU A 11 -2.49 -15.71 2.06
C LEU A 11 -3.20 -16.40 3.22
N ASP A 12 -2.69 -16.20 4.43
CA ASP A 12 -3.09 -16.97 5.63
C ASP A 12 -3.36 -16.11 6.87
N GLY A 13 -3.25 -14.78 6.76
CA GLY A 13 -3.43 -13.84 7.85
C GLY A 13 -2.10 -13.29 8.42
N SER A 14 -0.97 -13.98 8.23
CA SER A 14 0.35 -13.48 8.67
C SER A 14 1.14 -12.81 7.55
N ASN A 15 0.80 -13.07 6.28
CA ASN A 15 1.44 -12.47 5.11
C ASN A 15 0.46 -11.71 4.21
N GLY A 16 -0.73 -11.43 4.75
CA GLY A 16 -1.87 -10.86 4.04
C GLY A 16 -3.12 -11.72 4.19
N PHE A 17 -4.24 -11.24 3.66
CA PHE A 17 -5.54 -11.89 3.77
C PHE A 17 -6.47 -11.57 2.59
N ARG A 18 -7.51 -12.38 2.42
CA ARG A 18 -8.53 -12.21 1.39
C ARG A 18 -9.77 -11.50 1.94
N LEU A 19 -10.36 -10.62 1.15
CA LEU A 19 -11.65 -9.98 1.37
C LEU A 19 -12.69 -10.63 0.45
N ASP A 20 -13.74 -11.21 1.04
CA ASP A 20 -14.78 -11.94 0.33
C ASP A 20 -15.97 -11.04 0.01
N GLY A 21 -16.33 -10.97 -1.28
CA GLY A 21 -17.54 -10.31 -1.74
C GLY A 21 -18.81 -10.94 -1.16
N VAL A 22 -19.85 -10.11 -1.00
CA VAL A 22 -21.04 -10.46 -0.22
C VAL A 22 -22.08 -11.26 -1.01
N ALA A 23 -22.42 -10.81 -2.22
CA ALA A 23 -23.47 -11.42 -3.03
C ALA A 23 -23.04 -11.64 -4.48
N ALA A 24 -23.76 -12.52 -5.17
CA ALA A 24 -23.45 -12.90 -6.54
C ALA A 24 -23.52 -11.69 -7.48
N TYR A 25 -22.48 -11.55 -8.30
CA TYR A 25 -22.27 -10.45 -9.24
C TYR A 25 -22.11 -9.07 -8.61
N ASP A 26 -21.67 -8.98 -7.34
CA ASP A 26 -21.33 -7.71 -6.70
C ASP A 26 -19.99 -7.14 -7.21
N PHE A 27 -19.07 -8.01 -7.64
CA PHE A 27 -17.73 -7.68 -8.15
C PHE A 27 -16.90 -6.80 -7.18
N SER A 28 -16.74 -7.24 -5.93
CA SER A 28 -16.04 -6.52 -4.83
C SER A 28 -14.53 -6.46 -5.06
N SER A 29 -14.09 -5.64 -6.02
CA SER A 29 -12.72 -5.66 -6.54
C SER A 29 -12.18 -4.32 -7.04
N ARG A 30 -12.90 -3.20 -6.87
CA ARG A 30 -12.34 -1.86 -7.11
C ARG A 30 -11.64 -1.44 -5.84
N VAL A 31 -10.32 -1.32 -5.83
CA VAL A 31 -9.55 -1.19 -4.59
C VAL A 31 -8.73 0.09 -4.58
N SER A 32 -8.55 0.67 -3.39
CA SER A 32 -7.65 1.79 -3.10
C SER A 32 -7.27 1.78 -1.62
N ASN A 33 -6.13 2.38 -1.26
CA ASN A 33 -5.91 2.89 0.09
C ASN A 33 -7.05 3.88 0.45
N ALA A 34 -7.51 3.84 1.69
CA ALA A 34 -8.47 4.78 2.28
C ALA A 34 -7.80 5.79 3.25
N GLY A 35 -6.55 5.57 3.65
CA GLY A 35 -5.86 6.28 4.72
C GLY A 35 -6.35 5.81 6.10
N ASP A 36 -5.99 6.53 7.16
CA ASP A 36 -6.46 6.27 8.51
C ASP A 36 -7.82 6.97 8.75
N VAL A 37 -8.89 6.35 8.26
CA VAL A 37 -10.26 6.90 8.31
C VAL A 37 -10.79 6.95 9.74
N ASN A 38 -10.24 6.11 10.62
CA ASN A 38 -10.70 5.95 11.98
C ASN A 38 -9.76 6.56 13.04
N GLY A 39 -8.55 7.00 12.66
CA GLY A 39 -7.55 7.65 13.50
C GLY A 39 -6.89 6.73 14.53
N ASP A 40 -6.80 5.43 14.26
CA ASP A 40 -6.14 4.46 15.15
C ASP A 40 -4.66 4.22 14.83
N GLY A 41 -4.15 4.86 13.78
CA GLY A 41 -2.77 4.80 13.33
C GLY A 41 -2.46 3.65 12.38
N PHE A 42 -3.48 2.94 11.89
CA PHE A 42 -3.35 1.93 10.85
C PHE A 42 -4.02 2.44 9.57
N ASP A 43 -3.40 2.19 8.42
CA ASP A 43 -4.07 2.52 7.16
C ASP A 43 -5.26 1.57 6.93
N ASP A 44 -6.34 2.12 6.37
CA ASP A 44 -7.55 1.42 6.03
C ASP A 44 -7.65 1.18 4.52
N VAL A 45 -8.46 0.21 4.09
CA VAL A 45 -8.67 -0.08 2.66
C VAL A 45 -10.12 0.13 2.24
N ILE A 46 -10.33 0.69 1.05
CA ILE A 46 -11.66 0.85 0.44
C ILE A 46 -11.85 -0.07 -0.76
N ILE A 47 -12.99 -0.76 -0.78
CA ILE A 47 -13.37 -1.74 -1.82
C ILE A 47 -14.74 -1.36 -2.40
N GLY A 48 -14.79 -1.07 -3.70
CA GLY A 48 -16.01 -0.87 -4.46
C GLY A 48 -16.56 -2.19 -5.02
N ALA A 49 -17.88 -2.36 -4.87
CA ALA A 49 -18.71 -3.43 -5.40
C ALA A 49 -19.80 -2.82 -6.31
N PRO A 50 -19.49 -2.49 -7.57
CA PRO A 50 -20.43 -1.82 -8.49
C PRO A 50 -21.71 -2.62 -8.75
N GLY A 51 -21.64 -3.95 -8.61
CA GLY A 51 -22.75 -4.85 -8.87
C GLY A 51 -23.81 -4.89 -7.75
N ALA A 52 -23.48 -4.41 -6.55
CA ALA A 52 -24.35 -4.51 -5.40
C ALA A 52 -25.63 -3.69 -5.52
N ASP A 53 -26.70 -4.15 -4.88
CA ASP A 53 -28.06 -3.61 -5.04
C ASP A 53 -28.73 -3.08 -3.75
N PRO A 54 -28.04 -2.38 -2.82
CA PRO A 54 -28.66 -1.97 -1.55
C PRO A 54 -29.89 -1.05 -1.72
N ASN A 55 -29.87 -0.19 -2.73
CA ASN A 55 -30.89 0.83 -2.99
C ASN A 55 -31.45 0.74 -4.42
N GLY A 56 -31.50 -0.47 -4.96
CA GLY A 56 -31.99 -0.78 -6.29
C GLY A 56 -30.93 -1.40 -7.19
N ARG A 57 -31.32 -1.84 -8.38
CA ARG A 57 -30.44 -2.57 -9.30
C ARG A 57 -29.22 -1.73 -9.68
N TYR A 58 -28.02 -2.30 -9.58
CA TYR A 58 -26.71 -1.69 -9.75
C TYR A 58 -26.57 -0.35 -9.04
N SER A 59 -27.10 -0.23 -7.81
CA SER A 59 -26.88 0.98 -7.01
C SER A 59 -25.47 1.06 -6.46
N GLY A 60 -24.72 -0.05 -6.46
CA GLY A 60 -23.37 -0.16 -5.94
C GLY A 60 -23.32 -0.21 -4.41
N SER A 61 -22.20 -0.70 -3.89
CA SER A 61 -21.76 -0.50 -2.52
C SER A 61 -20.27 -0.31 -2.50
N SER A 62 -19.77 0.30 -1.43
CA SER A 62 -18.36 0.30 -1.10
C SER A 62 -18.18 -0.18 0.34
N TYR A 63 -16.99 -0.64 0.67
CA TYR A 63 -16.66 -1.17 2.00
C TYR A 63 -15.34 -0.54 2.42
N VAL A 64 -15.31 0.04 3.61
CA VAL A 64 -14.06 0.44 4.28
C VAL A 64 -13.75 -0.65 5.28
N VAL A 65 -12.56 -1.24 5.22
CA VAL A 65 -12.08 -2.26 6.16
C VAL A 65 -10.95 -1.66 6.95
N PHE A 66 -11.05 -1.75 8.28
CA PHE A 66 -10.05 -1.11 9.14
C PHE A 66 -8.78 -1.94 9.29
N GLY A 67 -7.64 -1.25 9.28
CA GLY A 67 -6.35 -1.81 9.66
C GLY A 67 -6.29 -2.21 11.14
N LYS A 68 -5.26 -2.96 11.53
CA LYS A 68 -4.98 -3.33 12.93
C LYS A 68 -3.63 -4.04 13.06
N ALA A 69 -3.04 -3.97 14.26
CA ALA A 69 -1.71 -4.54 14.53
C ALA A 69 -1.57 -6.05 14.25
N SER A 70 -2.58 -6.87 14.55
CA SER A 70 -2.47 -8.32 14.41
C SER A 70 -3.80 -9.06 14.43
N GLY A 71 -3.73 -10.38 14.19
CA GLY A 71 -4.88 -11.28 14.26
C GLY A 71 -5.81 -11.18 13.05
N PHE A 72 -5.26 -10.91 11.87
CA PHE A 72 -6.00 -11.08 10.62
C PHE A 72 -6.27 -12.56 10.38
N ASP A 73 -7.52 -12.90 10.10
CA ASP A 73 -7.85 -14.22 9.56
C ASP A 73 -7.42 -14.27 8.09
N ALA A 74 -7.11 -15.46 7.57
CA ALA A 74 -6.80 -15.66 6.14
C ALA A 74 -7.89 -15.11 5.19
N ALA A 75 -9.13 -15.01 5.66
CA ALA A 75 -10.25 -14.44 4.92
C ALA A 75 -11.20 -13.66 5.84
N LEU A 76 -11.67 -12.51 5.35
CA LEU A 76 -12.70 -11.67 5.98
C LEU A 76 -13.90 -11.53 5.02
N ASP A 77 -15.09 -11.87 5.52
CA ASP A 77 -16.36 -11.63 4.81
C ASP A 77 -16.78 -10.17 4.97
N LEU A 78 -16.92 -9.43 3.86
CA LEU A 78 -17.33 -8.02 3.89
C LEU A 78 -18.74 -7.82 4.49
N ALA A 79 -19.57 -8.87 4.58
CA ALA A 79 -20.85 -8.81 5.26
C ALA A 79 -20.72 -8.78 6.80
N SER A 80 -19.53 -9.09 7.33
CA SER A 80 -19.25 -9.13 8.77
C SER A 80 -18.83 -7.77 9.35
N LEU A 81 -18.67 -6.75 8.50
CA LEU A 81 -18.36 -5.39 8.93
C LEU A 81 -19.48 -4.82 9.82
N ASP A 82 -19.12 -4.34 11.01
CA ASP A 82 -20.08 -3.95 12.04
C ASP A 82 -19.91 -2.52 12.60
N GLY A 83 -18.96 -1.76 12.03
CA GLY A 83 -18.57 -0.43 12.49
C GLY A 83 -17.36 -0.42 13.43
N SER A 84 -16.92 -1.59 13.93
CA SER A 84 -15.70 -1.72 14.75
C SER A 84 -14.49 -2.27 13.98
N ASN A 85 -14.72 -2.93 12.85
CA ASN A 85 -13.71 -3.51 11.96
C ASN A 85 -13.84 -2.97 10.52
N GLY A 86 -14.59 -1.89 10.35
CA GLY A 86 -14.97 -1.33 9.06
C GLY A 86 -16.48 -1.19 8.91
N PHE A 87 -16.93 -0.68 7.77
CA PHE A 87 -18.34 -0.42 7.49
C PHE A 87 -18.66 -0.42 6.00
N ARG A 88 -19.94 -0.57 5.67
CA ARG A 88 -20.46 -0.53 4.30
C ARG A 88 -21.06 0.83 3.97
N LEU A 89 -20.73 1.33 2.78
CA LEU A 89 -21.31 2.49 2.12
C LEU A 89 -22.35 2.03 1.09
N ASN A 90 -23.63 2.32 1.32
CA ASN A 90 -24.68 1.98 0.37
C ASN A 90 -24.84 3.07 -0.69
N GLY A 91 -24.73 2.68 -1.96
CA GLY A 91 -24.95 3.59 -3.07
C GLY A 91 -26.36 4.19 -3.09
N ALA A 92 -26.49 5.39 -3.65
CA ALA A 92 -27.66 6.25 -3.40
C ALA A 92 -28.93 5.88 -4.19
N ALA A 93 -28.79 5.29 -5.38
CA ALA A 93 -29.92 5.04 -6.27
C ALA A 93 -29.62 3.92 -7.28
N ALA A 94 -30.67 3.30 -7.83
CA ALA A 94 -30.53 2.31 -8.91
C ALA A 94 -29.70 2.86 -10.09
N TYR A 95 -28.82 2.01 -10.62
CA TYR A 95 -27.87 2.27 -11.71
C TYR A 95 -26.76 3.29 -11.41
N ALA A 96 -26.69 3.83 -10.20
CA ALA A 96 -25.60 4.69 -9.73
C ALA A 96 -24.42 3.88 -9.18
N PHE A 97 -23.98 2.84 -9.90
CA PHE A 97 -22.95 1.90 -9.47
C PHE A 97 -21.64 2.61 -9.08
N SER A 98 -20.94 2.06 -8.09
CA SER A 98 -19.64 2.56 -7.63
C SER A 98 -18.55 2.25 -8.66
N ALA A 99 -18.23 3.21 -9.53
CA ALA A 99 -17.26 3.01 -10.62
C ALA A 99 -15.80 3.13 -10.16
N GLY A 100 -15.53 4.06 -9.24
CA GLY A 100 -14.22 4.31 -8.64
C GLY A 100 -14.35 4.59 -7.14
N VAL A 101 -13.34 4.19 -6.38
CA VAL A 101 -13.16 4.47 -4.96
C VAL A 101 -11.73 4.92 -4.74
N SER A 102 -11.52 5.85 -3.82
CA SER A 102 -10.18 6.28 -3.42
C SER A 102 -10.19 6.93 -2.04
N SER A 103 -9.03 7.10 -1.42
CA SER A 103 -8.86 8.11 -0.38
C SER A 103 -9.11 9.50 -0.97
N ALA A 104 -9.70 10.37 -0.16
CA ALA A 104 -9.86 11.78 -0.46
C ALA A 104 -8.82 12.65 0.28
N GLY A 105 -7.98 12.04 1.12
CA GLY A 105 -7.17 12.75 2.12
C GLY A 105 -8.03 13.39 3.21
N ASP A 106 -7.47 14.30 4.01
CA ASP A 106 -8.21 15.05 5.02
C ASP A 106 -8.79 16.34 4.41
N VAL A 107 -9.91 16.18 3.69
CA VAL A 107 -10.59 17.27 2.97
C VAL A 107 -11.16 18.31 3.93
N ASN A 108 -11.42 17.90 5.17
CA ASN A 108 -12.09 18.72 6.17
C ASN A 108 -11.15 19.22 7.29
N GLY A 109 -9.89 18.77 7.32
CA GLY A 109 -8.83 19.20 8.22
C GLY A 109 -9.04 18.79 9.68
N ASP A 110 -9.73 17.67 9.94
CA ASP A 110 -9.97 17.17 11.29
C ASP A 110 -9.00 16.08 11.76
N GLY A 111 -8.04 15.73 10.90
CA GLY A 111 -6.95 14.80 11.16
C GLY A 111 -7.33 13.33 10.94
N PHE A 112 -8.42 13.06 10.24
CA PHE A 112 -8.81 11.72 9.78
C PHE A 112 -8.88 11.74 8.26
N ASP A 113 -8.45 10.64 7.64
CA ASP A 113 -8.60 10.53 6.20
C ASP A 113 -10.07 10.35 5.80
N ASP A 114 -10.45 11.02 4.72
CA ASP A 114 -11.78 10.94 4.13
C ASP A 114 -11.74 9.99 2.92
N VAL A 115 -12.91 9.49 2.50
CA VAL A 115 -13.00 8.62 1.31
C VAL A 115 -13.90 9.20 0.23
N ILE A 116 -13.54 9.00 -1.04
CA ILE A 116 -14.31 9.43 -2.20
C ILE A 116 -14.82 8.25 -3.03
N ILE A 117 -16.09 8.34 -3.44
CA ILE A 117 -16.80 7.30 -4.20
C ILE A 117 -17.44 7.94 -5.43
N GLY A 118 -17.16 7.38 -6.61
CA GLY A 118 -17.72 7.81 -7.89
C GLY A 118 -18.93 6.99 -8.32
N ALA A 119 -19.99 7.66 -8.78
CA ALA A 119 -21.24 7.07 -9.22
C ALA A 119 -21.69 7.65 -10.58
N PRO A 120 -21.02 7.30 -11.69
CA PRO A 120 -21.23 7.92 -12.99
C PRO A 120 -22.60 7.68 -13.61
N GLY A 121 -23.31 6.62 -13.19
CA GLY A 121 -24.68 6.35 -13.61
C GLY A 121 -25.76 7.10 -12.82
N ALA A 122 -25.38 7.93 -11.84
CA ALA A 122 -26.34 8.77 -11.13
C ALA A 122 -26.93 9.85 -12.06
N GLU A 123 -28.17 10.28 -11.79
CA GLU A 123 -28.91 11.19 -12.67
C GLU A 123 -29.32 12.53 -12.00
N PRO A 124 -28.44 13.25 -11.27
CA PRO A 124 -28.85 14.52 -10.64
C PRO A 124 -29.24 15.61 -11.66
N ASN A 125 -28.63 15.62 -12.84
CA ASN A 125 -28.83 16.64 -13.87
C ASN A 125 -29.10 16.05 -15.28
N GLY A 126 -29.57 14.80 -15.33
CA GLY A 126 -29.92 14.09 -16.57
C GLY A 126 -29.37 12.66 -16.57
N TYR A 127 -29.71 11.91 -17.62
CA TYR A 127 -29.28 10.52 -17.78
C TYR A 127 -27.75 10.41 -17.69
N ASP A 128 -27.22 9.54 -16.84
CA ASP A 128 -25.78 9.35 -16.60
C ASP A 128 -24.99 10.68 -16.44
N SER A 129 -25.59 11.70 -15.81
CA SER A 129 -24.85 12.94 -15.50
C SER A 129 -23.76 12.73 -14.44
N GLY A 130 -23.94 11.69 -13.62
CA GLY A 130 -23.00 11.25 -12.60
C GLY A 130 -23.05 12.04 -11.31
N SER A 131 -22.50 11.44 -10.26
CA SER A 131 -22.27 12.06 -8.96
C SER A 131 -21.04 11.45 -8.32
N SER A 132 -20.44 12.17 -7.39
CA SER A 132 -19.42 11.63 -6.49
C SER A 132 -19.77 11.98 -5.04
N TYR A 133 -19.22 11.25 -4.09
CA TYR A 133 -19.52 11.40 -2.67
C TYR A 133 -18.22 11.40 -1.89
N VAL A 134 -18.02 12.39 -1.03
CA VAL A 134 -16.97 12.37 -0.01
C VAL A 134 -17.63 12.03 1.32
N VAL A 135 -17.07 11.05 2.04
CA VAL A 135 -17.52 10.64 3.37
C VAL A 135 -16.39 10.94 4.34
N PHE A 136 -16.71 11.67 5.41
CA PHE A 136 -15.69 12.10 6.35
C PHE A 136 -15.29 11.00 7.33
N GLY A 137 -13.98 10.92 7.60
CA GLY A 137 -13.39 10.10 8.65
C GLY A 137 -13.81 10.56 10.05
N LYS A 138 -13.53 9.72 11.06
CA LYS A 138 -13.73 10.06 12.49
C LYS A 138 -13.18 8.98 13.41
N ALA A 139 -12.77 9.41 14.61
CA ALA A 139 -12.25 8.55 15.68
C ALA A 139 -13.06 7.27 16.00
N SER A 140 -14.40 7.33 15.97
CA SER A 140 -15.25 6.19 16.36
C SER A 140 -16.73 6.40 16.03
N GLY A 141 -17.53 5.35 16.27
CA GLY A 141 -18.98 5.41 16.15
C GLY A 141 -19.45 5.33 14.70
N PHE A 142 -18.73 4.59 13.86
CA PHE A 142 -19.25 4.14 12.59
C PHE A 142 -20.38 3.12 12.85
N ASP A 143 -21.48 3.29 12.13
CA ASP A 143 -22.49 2.24 12.03
C ASP A 143 -21.98 1.22 10.99
N ALA A 144 -22.41 -0.04 11.10
CA ALA A 144 -22.13 -1.07 10.12
C ALA A 144 -22.49 -0.66 8.67
N VAL A 145 -23.48 0.24 8.52
CA VAL A 145 -23.95 0.72 7.23
C VAL A 145 -24.19 2.23 7.29
N LEU A 146 -23.59 2.96 6.35
CA LEU A 146 -23.89 4.35 6.05
C LEU A 146 -24.54 4.43 4.65
N ASP A 147 -25.67 5.12 4.54
CA ASP A 147 -26.31 5.38 3.24
C ASP A 147 -25.80 6.71 2.68
N LEU A 148 -25.28 6.71 1.43
CA LEU A 148 -24.75 7.92 0.80
C LEU A 148 -25.81 9.03 0.62
N THR A 149 -27.10 8.71 0.70
CA THR A 149 -28.18 9.72 0.70
C THR A 149 -28.31 10.46 2.04
N SER A 150 -27.65 9.98 3.09
CA SER A 150 -27.70 10.57 4.43
C SER A 150 -26.62 11.62 4.70
N LEU A 151 -25.76 11.90 3.72
CA LEU A 151 -24.74 12.93 3.83
C LEU A 151 -25.37 14.32 4.01
N ASP A 152 -24.91 15.07 5.01
CA ASP A 152 -25.53 16.32 5.43
C ASP A 152 -24.57 17.51 5.55
N GLY A 153 -23.33 17.35 5.08
CA GLY A 153 -22.26 18.35 5.18
C GLY A 153 -21.44 18.26 6.48
N ASN A 154 -21.88 17.51 7.49
CA ASN A 154 -21.09 17.24 8.71
C ASN A 154 -20.45 15.85 8.71
N ASN A 155 -20.94 14.92 7.89
CA ASN A 155 -20.44 13.55 7.74
C ASN A 155 -19.98 13.26 6.30
N GLY A 156 -19.83 14.30 5.50
CA GLY A 156 -19.55 14.23 4.07
C GLY A 156 -20.56 14.99 3.22
N PHE A 157 -20.37 14.97 1.91
CA PHE A 157 -21.20 15.69 0.95
C PHE A 157 -21.22 15.00 -0.42
N ARG A 158 -22.23 15.33 -1.23
CA ARG A 158 -22.37 14.87 -2.61
C ARG A 158 -21.96 15.94 -3.61
N MET A 159 -21.28 15.55 -4.69
CA MET A 159 -20.96 16.38 -5.85
C MET A 159 -21.80 15.97 -7.05
N ASP A 160 -22.60 16.89 -7.58
CA ASP A 160 -23.51 16.65 -8.72
C ASP A 160 -22.84 17.03 -10.05
N GLY A 161 -22.76 16.06 -10.97
CA GLY A 161 -22.30 16.26 -12.34
C GLY A 161 -23.17 17.22 -13.14
N THR A 162 -22.65 17.76 -14.25
CA THR A 162 -23.18 19.00 -14.85
C THR A 162 -24.27 18.81 -15.91
N ALA A 163 -24.16 17.80 -16.75
CA ALA A 163 -25.08 17.54 -17.86
C ALA A 163 -25.25 16.04 -18.12
N ALA A 164 -26.31 15.67 -18.84
CA ALA A 164 -26.57 14.29 -19.22
C ALA A 164 -25.40 13.72 -20.03
N TYR A 165 -25.06 12.45 -19.74
CA TYR A 165 -23.97 11.67 -20.35
C TYR A 165 -22.54 12.12 -19.99
N ASP A 166 -22.36 13.12 -19.13
CA ASP A 166 -21.02 13.55 -18.68
C ASP A 166 -20.31 12.45 -17.86
N ARG A 167 -21.07 11.55 -17.22
CA ARG A 167 -20.59 10.43 -16.39
C ARG A 167 -19.65 10.90 -15.29
N SER A 168 -20.02 11.94 -14.55
CA SER A 168 -19.18 12.42 -13.45
C SER A 168 -18.97 11.38 -12.35
N GLY A 169 -17.72 11.18 -11.94
CA GLY A 169 -17.34 10.12 -11.00
C GLY A 169 -16.96 8.81 -11.67
N ASP A 170 -16.66 8.80 -12.98
CA ASP A 170 -16.10 7.61 -13.67
C ASP A 170 -14.72 7.24 -13.09
N SER A 171 -13.95 8.25 -12.68
CA SER A 171 -12.72 8.15 -11.90
C SER A 171 -12.71 9.26 -10.84
N VAL A 172 -12.21 8.94 -9.64
CA VAL A 172 -12.10 9.85 -8.50
C VAL A 172 -10.79 9.58 -7.78
N SER A 173 -10.19 10.61 -7.18
CA SER A 173 -8.98 10.51 -6.35
C SER A 173 -8.85 11.75 -5.47
N SER A 174 -8.01 11.68 -4.44
CA SER A 174 -7.42 12.89 -3.87
C SER A 174 -6.61 13.61 -4.95
N ALA A 175 -6.63 14.93 -4.92
CA ALA A 175 -5.74 15.79 -5.68
C ALA A 175 -4.52 16.25 -4.85
N GLY A 176 -4.50 15.94 -3.54
CA GLY A 176 -3.59 16.57 -2.57
C GLY A 176 -3.96 18.04 -2.32
N ASP A 177 -3.08 18.79 -1.65
CA ASP A 177 -3.25 20.23 -1.42
C ASP A 177 -2.72 21.04 -2.61
N VAL A 178 -3.50 21.06 -3.70
CA VAL A 178 -3.07 21.71 -4.96
C VAL A 178 -3.03 23.23 -4.84
N ASN A 179 -3.60 23.78 -3.77
CA ASN A 179 -3.76 25.22 -3.57
C ASN A 179 -2.94 25.76 -2.37
N GLY A 180 -2.36 24.87 -1.56
CA GLY A 180 -1.49 25.16 -0.42
C GLY A 180 -2.20 25.78 0.78
N ASP A 181 -3.48 25.47 1.00
CA ASP A 181 -4.23 25.97 2.16
C ASP A 181 -4.29 25.00 3.34
N GLY A 182 -3.64 23.84 3.20
CA GLY A 182 -3.48 22.82 4.22
C GLY A 182 -4.66 21.86 4.36
N PHE A 183 -5.53 21.79 3.35
CA PHE A 183 -6.60 20.80 3.25
C PHE A 183 -6.40 20.02 1.97
N ASP A 184 -6.68 18.72 2.01
CA ASP A 184 -6.64 17.93 0.79
C ASP A 184 -7.81 18.31 -0.14
N ASP A 185 -7.50 18.42 -1.42
CA ASP A 185 -8.46 18.69 -2.48
C ASP A 185 -8.84 17.37 -3.18
N VAL A 186 -9.97 17.34 -3.88
CA VAL A 186 -10.42 16.13 -4.59
C VAL A 186 -10.57 16.38 -6.09
N ILE A 187 -10.23 15.38 -6.90
CA ILE A 187 -10.40 15.41 -8.36
C ILE A 187 -11.41 14.37 -8.85
N VAL A 188 -12.30 14.80 -9.75
CA VAL A 188 -13.39 13.99 -10.32
C VAL A 188 -13.32 14.01 -11.84
N GLY A 189 -13.14 12.83 -12.44
CA GLY A 189 -13.15 12.61 -13.88
C GLY A 189 -14.56 12.59 -14.49
N THR A 190 -14.72 13.24 -15.65
CA THR A 190 -15.98 13.36 -16.39
C THR A 190 -15.74 13.15 -17.90
N PRO A 191 -15.34 11.93 -18.32
CA PRO A 191 -14.88 11.67 -19.69
C PRO A 191 -15.96 11.85 -20.77
N GLY A 192 -17.22 11.90 -20.37
CA GLY A 192 -18.35 12.14 -21.27
C GLY A 192 -18.63 13.61 -21.58
N ALA A 193 -17.99 14.55 -20.86
CA ALA A 193 -18.24 15.97 -21.02
C ALA A 193 -17.79 16.50 -22.40
N ASP A 194 -18.44 17.59 -22.84
CA ASP A 194 -18.28 18.14 -24.18
C ASP A 194 -17.75 19.60 -24.24
N PRO A 195 -16.77 20.06 -23.41
CA PRO A 195 -16.35 21.46 -23.40
C PRO A 195 -15.80 21.95 -24.74
N ASN A 196 -15.05 21.10 -25.45
CA ASN A 196 -14.32 21.42 -26.68
C ASN A 196 -14.66 20.44 -27.83
N GLY A 197 -15.87 19.90 -27.81
CA GLY A 197 -16.36 18.92 -28.79
C GLY A 197 -16.87 17.66 -28.12
N SER A 198 -17.57 16.81 -28.89
CA SER A 198 -18.20 15.60 -28.34
C SER A 198 -17.16 14.69 -27.69
N VAL A 199 -17.39 14.31 -26.43
CA VAL A 199 -16.55 13.50 -25.55
C VAL A 199 -15.09 13.97 -25.54
N SER A 200 -14.90 15.28 -25.50
CA SER A 200 -13.57 15.87 -25.22
C SER A 200 -13.14 15.61 -23.78
N GLY A 201 -14.12 15.48 -22.87
CA GLY A 201 -13.94 15.18 -21.47
C GLY A 201 -13.55 16.41 -20.65
N SER A 202 -13.84 16.34 -19.36
CA SER A 202 -13.40 17.31 -18.36
C SER A 202 -12.98 16.58 -17.08
N SER A 203 -12.26 17.27 -16.21
CA SER A 203 -12.11 16.90 -14.79
C SER A 203 -12.45 18.10 -13.91
N TYR A 204 -12.88 17.85 -12.69
CA TYR A 204 -13.23 18.91 -11.73
C TYR A 204 -12.41 18.72 -10.46
N VAL A 205 -11.78 19.78 -10.00
CA VAL A 205 -11.03 19.84 -8.75
C VAL A 205 -11.88 20.63 -7.76
N VAL A 206 -12.17 20.07 -6.60
CA VAL A 206 -12.95 20.72 -5.55
C VAL A 206 -12.07 20.91 -4.34
N PHE A 207 -12.01 22.14 -3.84
CA PHE A 207 -11.13 22.46 -2.72
C PHE A 207 -11.68 22.00 -1.37
N GLY A 208 -10.77 21.45 -0.56
CA GLY A 208 -10.98 21.17 0.85
C GLY A 208 -11.21 22.44 1.66
N LYS A 209 -11.70 22.28 2.89
CA LYS A 209 -11.86 23.37 3.86
C LYS A 209 -12.27 22.84 5.23
N ALA A 210 -11.89 23.59 6.27
CA ALA A 210 -12.21 23.27 7.66
C ALA A 210 -13.70 23.01 7.99
N SER A 211 -14.64 23.67 7.31
CA SER A 211 -16.08 23.55 7.63
C SER A 211 -16.99 24.21 6.59
N GLY A 212 -18.31 24.02 6.78
CA GLY A 212 -19.34 24.67 5.99
C GLY A 212 -19.54 24.00 4.63
N PHE A 213 -19.38 22.69 4.57
CA PHE A 213 -19.83 21.90 3.43
C PHE A 213 -21.36 21.89 3.41
N ASP A 214 -21.92 22.19 2.25
CA ASP A 214 -23.33 21.91 2.01
C ASP A 214 -23.48 20.40 1.73
N PRO A 215 -24.63 19.79 2.05
CA PRO A 215 -24.90 18.39 1.71
C PRO A 215 -24.71 18.05 0.22
N THR A 216 -24.84 19.05 -0.64
CA THR A 216 -24.72 18.90 -2.08
C THR A 216 -24.00 20.11 -2.69
N LEU A 217 -22.96 19.84 -3.47
CA LEU A 217 -22.22 20.79 -4.30
C LEU A 217 -22.51 20.52 -5.77
N SER A 218 -22.85 21.54 -6.55
CA SER A 218 -22.91 21.40 -8.01
C SER A 218 -21.54 21.69 -8.61
N LEU A 219 -21.00 20.78 -9.42
CA LEU A 219 -19.72 20.99 -10.10
C LEU A 219 -19.74 22.18 -11.08
N SER A 220 -20.93 22.60 -11.54
CA SER A 220 -21.09 23.81 -12.36
C SER A 220 -20.90 25.12 -11.59
N SER A 221 -20.84 25.06 -10.25
CA SER A 221 -20.70 26.22 -9.37
C SER A 221 -19.24 26.55 -9.00
N LEU A 222 -18.29 25.77 -9.51
CA LEU A 222 -16.86 26.03 -9.29
C LEU A 222 -16.44 27.33 -9.98
N ASP A 223 -15.76 28.21 -9.25
CA ASP A 223 -15.45 29.57 -9.69
C ASP A 223 -13.97 29.97 -9.58
N GLY A 224 -13.12 29.03 -9.16
CA GLY A 224 -11.71 29.24 -8.87
C GLY A 224 -11.38 29.50 -7.40
N ASN A 225 -12.38 29.80 -6.56
CA ASN A 225 -12.20 29.95 -5.10
C ASN A 225 -12.63 28.71 -4.30
N ASN A 226 -13.41 27.83 -4.90
CA ASN A 226 -13.94 26.59 -4.29
C ASN A 226 -13.58 25.36 -5.12
N GLY A 227 -12.64 25.50 -6.05
CA GLY A 227 -12.31 24.54 -7.07
C GLY A 227 -12.42 25.10 -8.49
N PHE A 228 -12.09 24.28 -9.48
CA PHE A 228 -12.07 24.65 -10.90
C PHE A 228 -12.25 23.43 -11.80
N ARG A 229 -12.49 23.68 -13.09
CA ARG A 229 -12.64 22.67 -14.12
C ARG A 229 -11.46 22.63 -15.08
N LEU A 230 -11.01 21.43 -15.42
CA LEU A 230 -10.01 21.12 -16.45
C LEU A 230 -10.74 20.64 -17.70
N ASP A 231 -10.57 21.33 -18.84
CA ASP A 231 -11.25 21.00 -20.10
C ASP A 231 -10.30 20.30 -21.09
N GLY A 232 -10.72 19.15 -21.61
CA GLY A 232 -10.00 18.41 -22.63
C GLY A 232 -9.86 19.18 -23.95
N GLU A 233 -8.84 18.85 -24.74
CA GLU A 233 -8.44 19.66 -25.92
C GLU A 233 -9.42 19.52 -27.09
N THR A 234 -9.77 18.29 -27.48
CA THR A 234 -10.53 18.00 -28.71
C THR A 234 -11.58 16.91 -28.49
N GLY A 235 -12.67 16.96 -29.26
CA GLY A 235 -13.69 15.90 -29.22
C GLY A 235 -13.14 14.51 -29.57
N GLY A 236 -13.45 13.51 -28.74
CA GLY A 236 -12.97 12.14 -28.87
C GLY A 236 -11.79 11.79 -27.98
N ASP A 237 -11.26 12.74 -27.21
CA ASP A 237 -10.06 12.56 -26.39
C ASP A 237 -10.34 11.81 -25.08
N PHE A 238 -11.58 11.87 -24.56
CA PHE A 238 -11.99 11.28 -23.28
C PHE A 238 -11.11 11.74 -22.09
N SER A 239 -10.76 13.02 -22.02
CA SER A 239 -10.03 13.57 -20.87
C SER A 239 -10.79 13.34 -19.56
N GLY A 240 -10.08 12.96 -18.50
CA GLY A 240 -10.70 12.61 -17.22
C GLY A 240 -11.21 11.17 -17.15
N ILE A 241 -10.78 10.30 -18.07
CA ILE A 241 -11.07 8.86 -17.99
C ILE A 241 -10.37 8.19 -16.80
N SER A 242 -9.24 8.75 -16.39
CA SER A 242 -8.50 8.41 -15.18
C SER A 242 -7.87 9.69 -14.64
N VAL A 243 -7.99 9.91 -13.33
CA VAL A 243 -7.43 11.08 -12.64
C VAL A 243 -6.72 10.63 -11.37
N SER A 244 -5.67 11.33 -10.98
CA SER A 244 -5.00 11.15 -9.68
C SER A 244 -4.23 12.41 -9.28
N SER A 245 -3.89 12.52 -7.99
CA SER A 245 -2.74 13.33 -7.59
C SER A 245 -1.48 12.82 -8.29
N ALA A 246 -0.66 13.77 -8.74
CA ALA A 246 0.68 13.53 -9.27
C ALA A 246 1.75 13.65 -8.17
N GLY A 247 1.40 14.07 -6.95
CA GLY A 247 2.36 14.56 -5.97
C GLY A 247 3.02 15.86 -6.42
N ASP A 248 4.08 16.28 -5.77
CA ASP A 248 4.85 17.47 -6.12
C ASP A 248 5.99 17.11 -7.10
N VAL A 249 5.64 16.93 -8.37
CA VAL A 249 6.60 16.46 -9.40
C VAL A 249 7.65 17.52 -9.77
N ASN A 250 7.44 18.75 -9.30
CA ASN A 250 8.25 19.90 -9.64
C ASN A 250 8.97 20.53 -8.42
N ASN A 251 8.66 20.05 -7.22
CA ASN A 251 9.15 20.46 -5.90
C ASN A 251 8.94 21.95 -5.61
N ASP A 252 7.74 22.46 -5.88
CA ASP A 252 7.35 23.83 -5.53
C ASP A 252 6.47 23.94 -4.26
N GLY A 253 6.20 22.81 -3.63
CA GLY A 253 5.48 22.66 -2.36
C GLY A 253 3.97 22.59 -2.50
N PHE A 254 3.45 22.34 -3.71
CA PHE A 254 2.04 22.12 -3.97
C PHE A 254 1.87 20.78 -4.68
N ASP A 255 0.82 20.05 -4.34
CA ASP A 255 0.50 18.84 -5.08
C ASP A 255 0.06 19.18 -6.51
N ASP A 256 0.52 18.38 -7.46
CA ASP A 256 0.16 18.46 -8.87
C ASP A 256 -0.91 17.41 -9.20
N MET A 257 -1.53 17.51 -10.38
CA MET A 257 -2.57 16.57 -10.82
C MET A 257 -2.21 15.92 -12.13
N ILE A 258 -2.54 14.63 -12.30
CA ILE A 258 -2.42 13.91 -13.58
C ILE A 258 -3.79 13.46 -14.10
N ILE A 259 -4.02 13.68 -15.40
CA ILE A 259 -5.29 13.44 -16.09
C ILE A 259 -5.03 12.63 -17.36
N GLY A 260 -5.60 11.44 -17.44
CA GLY A 260 -5.57 10.58 -18.63
C GLY A 260 -6.57 11.00 -19.70
N ALA A 261 -6.16 10.88 -20.97
CA ALA A 261 -6.98 11.11 -22.16
C ALA A 261 -6.61 10.10 -23.26
N ARG A 262 -7.05 8.86 -23.08
CA ARG A 262 -6.68 7.71 -23.95
C ARG A 262 -7.13 7.81 -25.42
N GLY A 263 -7.99 8.78 -25.76
CA GLY A 263 -8.56 8.95 -27.09
C GLY A 263 -7.79 9.91 -27.99
N THR A 264 -6.79 10.63 -27.44
CA THR A 264 -6.06 11.66 -28.17
C THR A 264 -5.25 11.05 -29.32
N ASN A 265 -4.93 11.90 -30.30
CA ASN A 265 -4.13 11.54 -31.47
C ASN A 265 -2.91 12.48 -31.61
N PRO A 266 -2.03 12.56 -30.59
CA PRO A 266 -0.85 13.41 -30.62
C PRO A 266 0.01 13.08 -31.84
N ASN A 267 0.65 14.10 -32.41
CA ASN A 267 1.52 13.97 -33.59
C ASN A 267 0.86 13.32 -34.84
N GLY A 268 -0.47 13.16 -34.84
CA GLY A 268 -1.22 12.48 -35.90
C GLY A 268 -1.28 10.95 -35.74
N ASP A 269 -0.78 10.42 -34.63
CA ASP A 269 -0.77 9.00 -34.33
C ASP A 269 -2.11 8.56 -33.74
N PHE A 270 -2.74 7.60 -34.41
CA PHE A 270 -4.11 7.21 -34.10
C PHE A 270 -4.17 6.46 -32.77
N TYR A 271 -5.04 6.90 -31.86
CA TYR A 271 -5.23 6.34 -30.52
C TYR A 271 -3.92 6.13 -29.74
N ALA A 272 -2.97 7.04 -29.90
CA ALA A 272 -1.76 7.00 -29.08
C ALA A 272 -2.07 7.31 -27.60
N GLY A 273 -3.09 8.14 -27.37
CA GLY A 273 -3.42 8.63 -26.05
C GLY A 273 -2.42 9.66 -25.54
N SER A 274 -2.86 10.43 -24.56
CA SER A 274 -2.03 11.41 -23.86
C SER A 274 -2.42 11.43 -22.39
N SER A 275 -1.52 11.91 -21.55
CA SER A 275 -1.82 12.34 -20.19
C SER A 275 -1.40 13.79 -20.00
N TYR A 276 -2.02 14.49 -19.06
CA TYR A 276 -1.76 15.89 -18.77
C TYR A 276 -1.42 16.04 -17.31
N VAL A 277 -0.30 16.70 -17.02
CA VAL A 277 0.09 17.09 -15.67
C VAL A 277 -0.23 18.57 -15.51
N VAL A 278 -0.98 18.94 -14.50
CA VAL A 278 -1.34 20.33 -14.18
C VAL A 278 -0.72 20.68 -12.85
N PHE A 279 0.06 21.76 -12.81
CA PHE A 279 0.75 22.13 -11.58
C PHE A 279 -0.17 22.81 -10.56
N GLY A 280 0.01 22.42 -9.30
CA GLY A 280 -0.50 23.10 -8.12
C GLY A 280 0.10 24.50 -8.00
N LYS A 281 -0.54 25.37 -7.19
CA LYS A 281 -0.05 26.72 -6.88
C LYS A 281 -0.90 27.43 -5.84
N ALA A 282 -0.24 28.26 -5.03
CA ALA A 282 -0.91 29.21 -4.14
C ALA A 282 -1.74 30.29 -4.86
N SER A 283 -1.47 30.58 -6.13
CA SER A 283 -2.17 31.65 -6.84
C SER A 283 -3.53 31.17 -7.35
N GLY A 284 -4.62 31.82 -6.93
CA GLY A 284 -5.98 31.42 -7.25
C GLY A 284 -6.21 30.94 -8.69
N PHE A 285 -6.90 29.81 -8.81
CA PHE A 285 -7.23 29.20 -10.09
C PHE A 285 -8.34 30.01 -10.78
N SER A 286 -8.37 29.96 -12.11
CA SER A 286 -9.57 30.39 -12.84
C SER A 286 -10.61 29.27 -12.76
N ALA A 287 -11.90 29.62 -12.84
CA ALA A 287 -12.98 28.63 -12.86
C ALA A 287 -12.79 27.49 -13.89
N THR A 288 -12.08 27.78 -14.99
CA THR A 288 -11.77 26.83 -16.06
C THR A 288 -10.32 26.98 -16.51
N LEU A 289 -9.65 25.86 -16.75
CA LEU A 289 -8.35 25.75 -17.42
C LEU A 289 -8.48 24.78 -18.60
N ASP A 290 -8.05 25.22 -19.79
CA ASP A 290 -8.00 24.36 -20.98
C ASP A 290 -6.66 23.63 -21.01
N LEU A 291 -6.67 22.30 -21.13
CA LEU A 291 -5.46 21.49 -21.13
C LEU A 291 -4.53 21.79 -22.32
N SER A 292 -5.04 22.38 -23.40
CA SER A 292 -4.21 22.84 -24.54
C SER A 292 -3.36 24.07 -24.21
N SER A 293 -3.60 24.70 -23.06
CA SER A 293 -2.85 25.87 -22.59
C SER A 293 -1.63 25.54 -21.75
N LEU A 294 -1.34 24.25 -21.53
CA LEU A 294 -0.15 23.81 -20.80
C LEU A 294 1.12 24.10 -21.61
N ASP A 295 2.09 24.75 -20.97
CA ASP A 295 3.29 25.27 -21.65
C ASP A 295 4.62 24.87 -20.99
N GLY A 296 4.57 24.03 -19.96
CA GLY A 296 5.71 23.62 -19.14
C GLY A 296 5.91 24.45 -17.88
N THR A 297 5.22 25.60 -17.75
CA THR A 297 5.27 26.45 -16.55
C THR A 297 4.03 26.33 -15.66
N ASN A 298 2.94 25.77 -16.19
CA ASN A 298 1.67 25.52 -15.51
C ASN A 298 1.24 24.04 -15.62
N GLY A 299 2.17 23.18 -16.02
CA GLY A 299 1.92 21.79 -16.38
C GLY A 299 2.40 21.46 -17.80
N PHE A 300 2.25 20.20 -18.20
CA PHE A 300 2.72 19.68 -19.48
C PHE A 300 1.91 18.46 -19.94
N ARG A 301 2.05 18.10 -21.22
CA ARG A 301 1.42 16.91 -21.82
C ARG A 301 2.44 15.79 -22.06
N LEU A 302 2.01 14.57 -21.79
CA LEU A 302 2.71 13.31 -22.05
C LEU A 302 2.04 12.61 -23.23
N ASP A 303 2.77 12.39 -24.32
CA ASP A 303 2.23 11.78 -25.55
C ASP A 303 2.69 10.32 -25.69
N GLY A 304 1.74 9.40 -25.85
CA GLY A 304 2.02 7.98 -26.05
C GLY A 304 2.45 7.62 -27.46
N ALA A 305 2.73 6.33 -27.68
CA ALA A 305 2.99 5.79 -29.02
C ALA A 305 1.69 5.31 -29.69
N ALA A 306 1.69 5.21 -31.01
CA ALA A 306 0.50 4.88 -31.80
C ALA A 306 -0.21 3.59 -31.35
N LEU A 307 -1.54 3.66 -31.18
CA LEU A 307 -2.45 2.57 -30.78
C LEU A 307 -2.32 2.08 -29.32
N ASP A 308 -1.45 2.67 -28.52
CA ASP A 308 -1.20 2.23 -27.15
C ASP A 308 -2.32 2.62 -26.18
N HIS A 309 -3.13 3.63 -26.53
CA HIS A 309 -4.14 4.23 -25.66
C HIS A 309 -3.57 4.65 -24.29
N SER A 310 -2.38 5.26 -24.31
CA SER A 310 -1.74 5.76 -23.09
C SER A 310 -2.64 6.75 -22.34
N GLY A 311 -2.50 6.80 -21.01
CA GLY A 311 -3.44 7.54 -20.16
C GLY A 311 -4.78 6.83 -19.97
N SER A 312 -4.82 5.51 -20.18
CA SER A 312 -5.99 4.69 -19.81
C SER A 312 -6.09 4.52 -18.29
N SER A 313 -4.95 4.53 -17.60
CA SER A 313 -4.81 4.65 -16.16
C SER A 313 -3.64 5.59 -15.86
N VAL A 314 -3.74 6.40 -14.82
CA VAL A 314 -2.69 7.31 -14.35
C VAL A 314 -2.61 7.30 -12.82
N SER A 315 -1.42 7.50 -12.26
CA SER A 315 -1.16 7.64 -10.83
C SER A 315 0.17 8.37 -10.63
N ASN A 316 0.43 8.91 -9.43
CA ASN A 316 1.81 9.14 -9.00
C ASN A 316 2.52 7.78 -8.76
N ALA A 317 3.85 7.82 -8.76
CA ALA A 317 4.75 6.70 -8.46
C ALA A 317 5.53 6.91 -7.16
N GLY A 318 5.23 7.98 -6.41
CA GLY A 318 6.11 8.48 -5.34
C GLY A 318 7.49 8.88 -5.86
N ASP A 319 8.46 9.00 -4.97
CA ASP A 319 9.88 9.24 -5.30
C ASP A 319 10.62 7.91 -5.48
N ILE A 320 10.25 7.18 -6.54
CA ILE A 320 10.81 5.83 -6.83
C ILE A 320 12.33 5.87 -7.07
N ASN A 321 12.89 7.04 -7.35
CA ASN A 321 14.31 7.23 -7.62
C ASN A 321 15.08 7.94 -6.48
N GLY A 322 14.40 8.38 -5.42
CA GLY A 322 14.98 9.00 -4.24
C GLY A 322 15.66 10.36 -4.50
N ASP A 323 15.21 11.13 -5.49
CA ASP A 323 15.75 12.46 -5.81
C ASP A 323 14.96 13.64 -5.22
N GLY A 324 13.89 13.33 -4.48
CA GLY A 324 13.03 14.27 -3.75
C GLY A 324 11.98 14.93 -4.64
N PHE A 325 11.63 14.31 -5.76
CA PHE A 325 10.52 14.71 -6.62
C PHE A 325 9.58 13.52 -6.79
N ASP A 326 8.28 13.76 -6.73
CA ASP A 326 7.33 12.71 -7.08
C ASP A 326 7.42 12.38 -8.57
N ASP A 327 7.30 11.10 -8.89
CA ASP A 327 7.36 10.54 -10.22
C ASP A 327 5.94 10.14 -10.70
N LEU A 328 5.80 9.92 -12.00
CA LEU A 328 4.49 9.74 -12.64
C LEU A 328 4.35 8.37 -13.29
N MET A 329 3.15 7.80 -13.25
CA MET A 329 2.81 6.55 -13.92
C MET A 329 1.69 6.70 -14.94
N ILE A 330 1.88 6.10 -16.11
CA ILE A 330 0.94 6.18 -17.24
C ILE A 330 0.75 4.79 -17.85
N GLY A 331 -0.47 4.29 -17.84
CA GLY A 331 -0.84 2.97 -18.35
C GLY A 331 -1.28 2.99 -19.81
N ALA A 332 -0.80 2.00 -20.55
CA ALA A 332 -1.09 1.74 -21.96
C ALA A 332 -1.42 0.25 -22.18
N PRO A 333 -2.59 -0.23 -21.71
CA PRO A 333 -2.93 -1.67 -21.73
C PRO A 333 -3.15 -2.26 -23.12
N PHE A 334 -3.16 -1.42 -24.16
CA PHE A 334 -3.30 -1.84 -25.56
C PHE A 334 -1.99 -1.70 -26.34
N ALA A 335 -0.88 -1.39 -25.65
CA ALA A 335 0.42 -1.38 -26.29
C ALA A 335 0.75 -2.75 -26.89
N TYR A 336 1.28 -2.71 -28.11
CA TYR A 336 1.60 -3.89 -28.90
C TYR A 336 3.12 -4.03 -29.04
N ASN A 337 3.70 -4.97 -28.32
CA ASN A 337 5.15 -5.12 -28.23
C ASN A 337 5.72 -6.08 -29.29
N PRO A 338 7.02 -5.95 -29.63
CA PRO A 338 7.66 -6.84 -30.57
C PRO A 338 7.61 -8.30 -30.10
N GLY A 339 6.75 -9.11 -30.73
CA GLY A 339 6.58 -10.51 -30.39
C GLY A 339 5.12 -10.93 -30.25
N ASP A 340 4.23 -9.96 -30.01
CA ASP A 340 2.80 -10.20 -29.80
C ASP A 340 2.10 -10.76 -31.05
N ASP A 341 1.19 -11.70 -30.88
CA ASP A 341 0.23 -12.14 -31.91
C ASP A 341 -0.92 -11.12 -32.07
N TYR A 342 -1.57 -11.13 -33.23
CA TYR A 342 -2.61 -10.15 -33.53
C TYR A 342 -3.80 -10.22 -32.56
N GLY A 343 -4.00 -9.15 -31.78
CA GLY A 343 -5.08 -9.02 -30.81
C GLY A 343 -4.71 -9.44 -29.38
N GLU A 344 -3.50 -9.96 -29.18
CA GLU A 344 -2.91 -10.18 -27.87
C GLU A 344 -2.05 -8.97 -27.52
N TYR A 345 -2.49 -8.17 -26.55
CA TYR A 345 -1.78 -6.96 -26.14
C TYR A 345 -1.01 -7.28 -24.88
N SER A 346 0.31 -7.20 -24.95
CA SER A 346 1.15 -7.26 -23.76
C SER A 346 0.84 -6.12 -22.79
N GLY A 347 0.55 -4.94 -23.33
CA GLY A 347 0.42 -3.72 -22.55
C GLY A 347 1.78 -3.20 -22.09
N SER A 348 1.79 -1.91 -21.77
CA SER A 348 2.95 -1.21 -21.23
C SER A 348 2.53 -0.21 -20.18
N SER A 349 3.48 0.16 -19.33
CA SER A 349 3.38 1.30 -18.43
C SER A 349 4.61 2.19 -18.58
N TYR A 350 4.45 3.49 -18.40
CA TYR A 350 5.54 4.46 -18.49
C TYR A 350 5.68 5.15 -17.16
N ILE A 351 6.92 5.21 -16.67
CA ILE A 351 7.30 5.92 -15.46
C ILE A 351 8.10 7.15 -15.90
N VAL A 352 7.67 8.35 -15.50
CA VAL A 352 8.32 9.61 -15.88
C VAL A 352 8.84 10.28 -14.62
N PHE A 353 10.13 10.60 -14.59
CA PHE A 353 10.72 11.21 -13.41
C PHE A 353 10.36 12.69 -13.25
N GLY A 354 10.03 13.08 -12.02
CA GLY A 354 9.93 14.45 -11.55
C GLY A 354 11.26 15.19 -11.66
N LYS A 355 11.22 16.53 -11.64
CA LYS A 355 12.43 17.37 -11.65
C LYS A 355 12.16 18.85 -11.43
N GLY A 356 13.13 19.52 -10.80
CA GLY A 356 13.12 20.98 -10.62
C GLY A 356 13.67 21.80 -11.80
N SER A 357 14.16 21.17 -12.87
CA SER A 357 14.76 21.91 -14.02
C SER A 357 13.74 22.50 -15.00
N GLY A 358 12.45 22.39 -14.68
CA GLY A 358 11.33 22.80 -15.53
C GLY A 358 11.00 21.77 -16.61
N PHE A 359 9.74 21.73 -17.01
CA PHE A 359 9.23 20.82 -18.02
C PHE A 359 9.06 21.54 -19.37
N SER A 360 9.18 20.79 -20.46
CA SER A 360 8.69 21.27 -21.75
C SER A 360 7.17 21.11 -21.79
N ALA A 361 6.48 21.89 -22.61
CA ALA A 361 5.03 21.76 -22.80
C ALA A 361 4.59 20.34 -23.19
N THR A 362 5.45 19.58 -23.86
CA THR A 362 5.19 18.20 -24.31
C THR A 362 6.40 17.31 -24.06
N LEU A 363 6.16 16.07 -23.64
CA LEU A 363 7.13 14.97 -23.58
C LEU A 363 6.59 13.76 -24.33
N ASP A 364 7.40 13.18 -25.20
CA ASP A 364 7.08 11.93 -25.90
C ASP A 364 7.54 10.75 -25.03
N LEU A 365 6.62 9.85 -24.65
CA LEU A 365 6.90 8.71 -23.78
C LEU A 365 7.88 7.71 -24.41
N SER A 366 8.04 7.70 -25.73
CA SER A 366 9.07 6.88 -26.40
C SER A 366 10.50 7.41 -26.21
N SER A 367 10.66 8.63 -25.66
CA SER A 367 11.96 9.26 -25.38
C SER A 367 12.53 8.92 -24.00
N LEU A 368 11.85 8.07 -23.23
CA LEU A 368 12.34 7.59 -21.94
C LEU A 368 13.58 6.70 -22.12
N ASP A 369 14.63 6.97 -21.35
CA ASP A 369 15.95 6.34 -21.52
C ASP A 369 16.59 5.80 -20.25
N GLY A 370 15.84 5.77 -19.15
CA GLY A 370 16.30 5.36 -17.82
C GLY A 370 16.86 6.52 -16.98
N THR A 371 17.11 7.68 -17.58
CA THR A 371 17.58 8.89 -16.86
C THR A 371 16.48 9.95 -16.67
N ASN A 372 15.39 9.84 -17.40
CA ASN A 372 14.22 10.72 -17.35
C ASN A 372 12.92 9.93 -17.11
N GLY A 373 13.05 8.68 -16.68
CA GLY A 373 11.99 7.69 -16.59
C GLY A 373 12.26 6.45 -17.45
N PHE A 374 11.36 5.48 -17.41
CA PHE A 374 11.51 4.18 -18.08
C PHE A 374 10.16 3.58 -18.46
N ARG A 375 10.19 2.54 -19.29
CA ARG A 375 9.01 1.77 -19.72
C ARG A 375 9.00 0.38 -19.07
N LEU A 376 7.84 -0.07 -18.63
CA LEU A 376 7.57 -1.43 -18.15
C LEU A 376 6.74 -2.16 -19.21
N ASP A 377 7.23 -3.30 -19.71
CA ASP A 377 6.55 -4.10 -20.73
C ASP A 377 6.02 -5.41 -20.13
N GLY A 378 4.75 -5.71 -20.42
CA GLY A 378 4.10 -6.97 -20.03
C GLY A 378 4.48 -8.14 -20.94
N ALA A 379 4.12 -9.36 -20.51
CA ALA A 379 4.13 -10.52 -21.41
C ALA A 379 2.93 -10.46 -22.37
N GLU A 380 3.04 -11.14 -23.52
CA GLU A 380 1.97 -11.22 -24.52
C GLU A 380 0.61 -11.58 -23.90
N GLY A 381 -0.40 -10.72 -24.11
CA GLY A 381 -1.77 -10.95 -23.63
C GLY A 381 -2.04 -10.49 -22.20
N ASP A 382 -1.02 -10.13 -21.41
CA ASP A 382 -1.15 -9.75 -19.99
C ASP A 382 -1.96 -8.45 -19.79
N ARG A 383 -1.91 -7.53 -20.76
CA ARG A 383 -2.51 -6.19 -20.70
C ARG A 383 -2.07 -5.39 -19.47
N THR A 384 -0.76 -5.36 -19.21
CA THR A 384 -0.19 -4.55 -18.13
C THR A 384 -0.51 -3.07 -18.33
N GLY A 385 -0.55 -2.29 -17.24
CA GLY A 385 -0.99 -0.89 -17.28
C GLY A 385 -2.51 -0.73 -17.33
N THR A 386 -3.28 -1.80 -17.11
CA THR A 386 -4.74 -1.70 -16.94
C THR A 386 -5.10 -0.92 -15.67
N SER A 387 -4.34 -1.14 -14.59
CA SER A 387 -4.43 -0.41 -13.32
C SER A 387 -3.02 -0.20 -12.79
N LEU A 388 -2.78 0.95 -12.14
CA LEU A 388 -1.47 1.37 -11.63
C LEU A 388 -1.68 2.08 -10.30
N SER A 389 -0.73 1.95 -9.36
CA SER A 389 -0.67 2.75 -8.14
C SER A 389 0.76 2.82 -7.59
N ASN A 390 1.07 3.92 -6.91
CA ASN A 390 2.18 3.93 -5.95
C ASN A 390 1.89 2.84 -4.90
N ALA A 391 2.90 2.06 -4.58
CA ALA A 391 2.83 1.00 -3.59
C ALA A 391 3.42 1.42 -2.23
N GLY A 392 4.09 2.56 -2.15
CA GLY A 392 4.90 2.95 -1.00
C GLY A 392 6.17 2.08 -0.89
N ASP A 393 6.84 2.10 0.25
CA ASP A 393 8.05 1.31 0.50
C ASP A 393 7.67 -0.08 1.03
N VAL A 394 7.27 -0.98 0.13
CA VAL A 394 6.78 -2.31 0.53
C VAL A 394 7.90 -3.23 1.02
N ASN A 395 9.16 -2.86 0.76
CA ASN A 395 10.33 -3.66 1.10
C ASN A 395 11.23 -3.03 2.18
N GLY A 396 10.93 -1.82 2.63
CA GLY A 396 11.64 -1.08 3.68
C GLY A 396 13.05 -0.63 3.30
N ASP A 397 13.35 -0.43 2.01
CA ASP A 397 14.66 0.03 1.54
C ASP A 397 14.78 1.56 1.41
N GLY A 398 13.69 2.28 1.67
CA GLY A 398 13.59 3.72 1.71
C GLY A 398 13.27 4.37 0.36
N PHE A 399 12.86 3.60 -0.65
CA PHE A 399 12.35 4.11 -1.91
C PHE A 399 10.90 3.69 -2.11
N ASP A 400 10.09 4.56 -2.72
CA ASP A 400 8.74 4.18 -3.11
C ASP A 400 8.78 3.10 -4.19
N ASP A 401 7.89 2.13 -4.09
CA ASP A 401 7.71 1.04 -5.04
C ASP A 401 6.43 1.26 -5.87
N LEU A 402 6.24 0.46 -6.92
CA LEU A 402 5.05 0.55 -7.76
C LEU A 402 4.35 -0.78 -7.96
N ILE A 403 3.05 -0.75 -8.18
CA ILE A 403 2.24 -1.93 -8.53
C ILE A 403 1.49 -1.75 -9.86
N VAL A 404 1.61 -2.75 -10.74
CA VAL A 404 1.05 -2.78 -12.09
C VAL A 404 0.12 -3.98 -12.26
N GLY A 405 -1.16 -3.71 -12.56
CA GLY A 405 -2.16 -4.73 -12.81
C GLY A 405 -2.06 -5.36 -14.20
N ALA A 406 -2.17 -6.68 -14.28
CA ALA A 406 -2.06 -7.52 -15.48
C ALA A 406 -3.22 -8.54 -15.56
N PRO A 407 -4.48 -8.09 -15.73
CA PRO A 407 -5.64 -8.97 -15.62
C PRO A 407 -5.78 -9.98 -16.76
N GLY A 408 -5.02 -9.82 -17.84
CA GLY A 408 -4.96 -10.77 -18.94
C GLY A 408 -4.02 -11.95 -18.71
N ALA A 409 -3.18 -11.91 -17.66
CA ALA A 409 -2.19 -12.93 -17.40
C ALA A 409 -2.83 -14.28 -17.01
N ASP A 410 -2.14 -15.38 -17.33
CA ASP A 410 -2.67 -16.74 -17.20
C ASP A 410 -1.85 -17.65 -16.23
N PRO A 411 -1.35 -17.20 -15.06
CA PRO A 411 -0.49 -18.04 -14.21
C PRO A 411 -1.18 -19.30 -13.67
N ASN A 412 -2.48 -19.24 -13.38
CA ASN A 412 -3.26 -20.33 -12.76
C ASN A 412 -4.51 -20.70 -13.58
N GLY A 413 -4.47 -20.46 -14.89
CA GLY A 413 -5.58 -20.69 -15.81
C GLY A 413 -5.85 -19.45 -16.66
N ASN A 414 -6.74 -19.58 -17.65
CA ASN A 414 -7.03 -18.45 -18.53
C ASN A 414 -7.59 -17.28 -17.73
N ARG A 415 -6.98 -16.12 -17.86
CA ARG A 415 -7.30 -14.84 -17.23
C ARG A 415 -7.48 -14.96 -15.72
N SER A 416 -6.66 -15.79 -15.07
CA SER A 416 -6.55 -15.74 -13.61
C SER A 416 -6.00 -14.40 -13.14
N GLY A 417 -5.24 -13.73 -14.00
CA GLY A 417 -4.67 -12.42 -13.78
C GLY A 417 -3.42 -12.45 -12.89
N SER A 418 -2.61 -11.42 -13.02
CA SER A 418 -1.44 -11.17 -12.17
C SER A 418 -1.36 -9.68 -11.83
N SER A 419 -0.50 -9.33 -10.89
CA SER A 419 0.03 -7.98 -10.71
C SER A 419 1.53 -8.06 -10.53
N TYR A 420 2.25 -7.00 -10.89
CA TYR A 420 3.70 -6.93 -10.76
C TYR A 420 4.04 -5.77 -9.83
N VAL A 421 4.91 -6.04 -8.86
CA VAL A 421 5.52 -5.02 -8.01
C VAL A 421 6.93 -4.79 -8.50
N VAL A 422 7.33 -3.54 -8.71
CA VAL A 422 8.68 -3.17 -9.12
C VAL A 422 9.26 -2.26 -8.08
N PHE A 423 10.48 -2.57 -7.64
CA PHE A 423 11.12 -1.84 -6.55
C PHE A 423 11.78 -0.55 -7.01
N GLY A 424 11.70 0.47 -6.16
CA GLY A 424 12.44 1.70 -6.28
C GLY A 424 13.93 1.52 -6.06
N LYS A 425 14.71 2.51 -6.53
CA LYS A 425 16.16 2.58 -6.33
C LYS A 425 16.71 3.90 -6.82
N THR A 426 17.83 4.32 -6.21
CA THR A 426 18.49 5.60 -6.54
C THR A 426 18.84 5.81 -8.02
N SER A 427 19.18 4.74 -8.75
CA SER A 427 19.58 4.83 -10.16
C SER A 427 19.69 3.47 -10.82
N GLY A 428 19.95 3.47 -12.13
CA GLY A 428 20.23 2.25 -12.90
C GLY A 428 18.98 1.56 -13.42
N PHE A 429 17.89 2.32 -13.60
CA PHE A 429 16.77 1.88 -14.41
C PHE A 429 17.21 1.77 -15.88
N ASP A 430 16.95 0.62 -16.49
CA ASP A 430 17.03 0.49 -17.93
C ASP A 430 15.88 1.26 -18.57
N ALA A 431 16.08 1.76 -19.80
CA ALA A 431 15.03 2.45 -20.55
C ALA A 431 13.75 1.61 -20.72
N THR A 432 13.90 0.28 -20.73
CA THR A 432 12.80 -0.67 -20.83
C THR A 432 13.08 -1.87 -19.93
N ILE A 433 12.11 -2.22 -19.10
CA ILE A 433 12.14 -3.35 -18.17
C ILE A 433 11.02 -4.32 -18.56
N ASP A 434 11.37 -5.58 -18.77
CA ASP A 434 10.41 -6.66 -19.04
C ASP A 434 9.94 -7.26 -17.71
N LEU A 435 8.65 -7.03 -17.40
CA LEU A 435 8.01 -7.46 -16.16
C LEU A 435 8.02 -8.98 -15.98
N SER A 436 8.09 -9.76 -17.07
CA SER A 436 8.17 -11.22 -17.00
C SER A 436 9.54 -11.73 -16.53
N SER A 437 10.52 -10.84 -16.45
CA SER A 437 11.93 -11.18 -16.21
C SER A 437 12.53 -10.53 -14.96
N LEU A 438 11.72 -9.91 -14.11
CA LEU A 438 12.18 -9.22 -12.89
C LEU A 438 13.03 -10.15 -12.01
N GLY A 439 14.16 -9.61 -11.56
CA GLY A 439 15.01 -10.26 -10.56
C GLY A 439 14.49 -10.03 -9.15
N SER A 440 14.98 -10.82 -8.19
CA SER A 440 14.62 -10.70 -6.76
C SER A 440 14.89 -9.34 -6.13
N ASN A 441 15.76 -8.54 -6.75
CA ASN A 441 16.11 -7.21 -6.26
C ASN A 441 15.40 -6.09 -7.05
N ASP A 442 14.60 -6.45 -8.06
CA ASP A 442 13.90 -5.47 -8.91
C ASP A 442 12.38 -5.56 -8.73
N GLY A 443 11.88 -6.61 -8.07
CA GLY A 443 10.44 -6.77 -7.81
C GLY A 443 9.97 -8.21 -7.72
N PHE A 444 8.66 -8.40 -7.75
CA PHE A 444 7.99 -9.70 -7.71
C PHE A 444 6.63 -9.68 -8.41
N ARG A 445 6.05 -10.87 -8.60
CA ARG A 445 4.72 -11.04 -9.21
C ARG A 445 3.73 -11.63 -8.21
N LEU A 446 2.52 -11.07 -8.20
CA LEU A 446 1.36 -11.58 -7.49
C LEU A 446 0.47 -12.34 -8.47
N ASP A 447 0.26 -13.64 -8.25
CA ASP A 447 -0.54 -14.50 -9.14
C ASP A 447 -1.96 -14.70 -8.62
N GLY A 448 -2.95 -14.42 -9.47
CA GLY A 448 -4.37 -14.66 -9.19
C GLY A 448 -4.70 -16.14 -9.01
N VAL A 449 -5.83 -16.43 -8.36
CA VAL A 449 -6.10 -17.75 -7.77
C VAL A 449 -6.63 -18.77 -8.77
N ALA A 450 -7.66 -18.43 -9.53
CA ALA A 450 -8.35 -19.33 -10.45
C ALA A 450 -8.58 -18.69 -11.81
N ALA A 451 -8.84 -19.54 -12.81
CA ALA A 451 -9.20 -19.07 -14.15
C ALA A 451 -10.42 -18.15 -14.11
N ASP A 452 -10.41 -17.14 -14.98
CA ASP A 452 -11.45 -16.11 -15.14
C ASP A 452 -11.65 -15.20 -13.93
N ASP A 453 -10.76 -15.18 -12.93
CA ASP A 453 -10.85 -14.27 -11.76
C ASP A 453 -10.52 -12.80 -12.12
N TYR A 454 -9.70 -12.57 -13.15
CA TYR A 454 -9.17 -11.25 -13.56
C TYR A 454 -8.48 -10.50 -12.40
N SER A 455 -7.63 -11.19 -11.63
CA SER A 455 -6.79 -10.53 -10.61
C SER A 455 -5.91 -9.44 -11.23
N GLY A 456 -5.72 -8.32 -10.54
CA GLY A 456 -4.99 -7.17 -11.07
C GLY A 456 -5.81 -6.28 -12.01
N ALA A 457 -7.14 -6.48 -12.10
CA ALA A 457 -8.03 -5.55 -12.80
C ALA A 457 -8.18 -4.19 -12.07
N SER A 458 -7.83 -4.16 -10.78
CA SER A 458 -7.67 -2.97 -9.94
C SER A 458 -6.55 -3.29 -8.95
N VAL A 459 -5.60 -2.38 -8.76
CA VAL A 459 -4.50 -2.50 -7.81
C VAL A 459 -4.30 -1.17 -7.10
N SER A 460 -3.86 -1.22 -5.85
CA SER A 460 -3.40 -0.04 -5.11
C SER A 460 -2.36 -0.42 -4.06
N GLY A 461 -1.53 0.53 -3.63
CA GLY A 461 -0.96 0.46 -2.28
C GLY A 461 -2.10 0.46 -1.26
N ALA A 462 -1.87 -0.12 -0.09
CA ALA A 462 -2.81 -0.14 1.02
C ALA A 462 -2.32 0.72 2.20
N GLY A 463 -1.12 1.28 2.13
CA GLY A 463 -0.44 1.87 3.29
C GLY A 463 -0.02 0.77 4.27
N ASP A 464 0.36 1.12 5.49
CA ASP A 464 0.75 0.17 6.52
C ASP A 464 -0.48 -0.26 7.35
N VAL A 465 -1.19 -1.28 6.87
CA VAL A 465 -2.48 -1.69 7.46
C VAL A 465 -2.30 -2.50 8.75
N ASN A 466 -1.07 -2.98 9.01
CA ASN A 466 -0.72 -3.76 10.18
C ASN A 466 0.28 -3.05 11.12
N SER A 467 0.72 -1.85 10.77
CA SER A 467 1.71 -1.03 11.47
C SER A 467 3.03 -1.75 11.74
N ASP A 468 3.50 -2.57 10.79
CA ASP A 468 4.78 -3.28 10.87
C ASP A 468 5.96 -2.50 10.29
N GLY A 469 5.69 -1.32 9.74
CA GLY A 469 6.67 -0.39 9.16
C GLY A 469 6.96 -0.62 7.68
N PHE A 470 6.22 -1.51 7.01
CA PHE A 470 6.25 -1.68 5.56
C PHE A 470 4.90 -1.28 4.97
N ASP A 471 4.93 -0.67 3.78
CA ASP A 471 3.67 -0.44 3.07
C ASP A 471 3.11 -1.77 2.51
N ASP A 472 1.79 -1.90 2.56
CA ASP A 472 1.05 -3.06 2.10
C ASP A 472 0.41 -2.83 0.73
N LEU A 473 -0.11 -3.90 0.15
CA LEU A 473 -0.70 -3.89 -1.20
C LEU A 473 -2.13 -4.39 -1.18
N VAL A 474 -2.98 -3.85 -2.05
CA VAL A 474 -4.32 -4.39 -2.30
C VAL A 474 -4.56 -4.69 -3.78
N VAL A 475 -5.05 -5.91 -4.06
CA VAL A 475 -5.31 -6.41 -5.43
C VAL A 475 -6.75 -6.90 -5.56
N GLY A 476 -7.46 -6.38 -6.56
CA GLY A 476 -8.83 -6.78 -6.87
C GLY A 476 -8.92 -7.87 -7.95
N ALA A 477 -9.75 -8.88 -7.69
CA ALA A 477 -10.13 -9.96 -8.62
C ALA A 477 -11.65 -9.95 -8.85
N SER A 478 -12.06 -9.26 -9.92
CA SER A 478 -13.47 -8.88 -10.14
C SER A 478 -14.43 -10.06 -10.25
N GLN A 479 -13.99 -11.16 -10.83
CA GLN A 479 -14.86 -12.31 -11.14
C GLN A 479 -14.58 -13.50 -10.24
N ALA A 480 -13.77 -13.32 -9.19
CA ALA A 480 -13.56 -14.39 -8.22
C ALA A 480 -14.89 -14.81 -7.58
N ASP A 481 -15.00 -16.11 -7.31
CA ASP A 481 -16.17 -16.76 -6.72
C ASP A 481 -15.89 -17.21 -5.28
N PRO A 482 -15.51 -16.31 -4.34
CA PRO A 482 -15.25 -16.71 -2.97
C PRO A 482 -16.48 -17.40 -2.39
N ASN A 483 -16.24 -18.46 -1.62
CA ASN A 483 -17.28 -19.27 -0.99
C ASN A 483 -18.31 -19.86 -1.99
N GLY A 484 -17.97 -19.94 -3.28
CA GLY A 484 -18.83 -20.44 -4.35
C GLY A 484 -19.95 -19.48 -4.76
N ILE A 485 -19.79 -18.18 -4.47
CA ILE A 485 -20.75 -17.13 -4.84
C ILE A 485 -20.29 -16.48 -6.15
N GLU A 486 -20.97 -16.86 -7.24
CA GLU A 486 -20.63 -16.45 -8.61
C GLU A 486 -20.48 -14.93 -8.78
N GLY A 487 -19.31 -14.47 -9.23
CA GLY A 487 -18.99 -13.07 -9.52
C GLY A 487 -19.10 -12.13 -8.33
N SER A 488 -19.08 -12.63 -7.09
CA SER A 488 -19.10 -11.75 -5.91
C SER A 488 -17.84 -10.89 -5.80
N GLY A 489 -16.75 -11.35 -6.41
CA GLY A 489 -15.45 -10.71 -6.43
C GLY A 489 -14.70 -10.92 -5.12
N SER A 490 -13.37 -10.89 -5.23
CA SER A 490 -12.48 -10.88 -4.08
C SER A 490 -11.49 -9.74 -4.20
N SER A 491 -11.03 -9.26 -3.06
CA SER A 491 -9.83 -8.43 -2.97
C SER A 491 -8.82 -9.11 -2.06
N TYR A 492 -7.54 -8.79 -2.19
CA TYR A 492 -6.47 -9.42 -1.44
C TYR A 492 -5.56 -8.32 -0.90
N VAL A 493 -5.36 -8.29 0.41
CA VAL A 493 -4.35 -7.45 1.04
C VAL A 493 -3.09 -8.30 1.22
N VAL A 494 -1.94 -7.84 0.76
CA VAL A 494 -0.65 -8.54 0.87
C VAL A 494 0.28 -7.68 1.70
N PHE A 495 0.85 -8.26 2.76
CA PHE A 495 1.69 -7.48 3.66
C PHE A 495 3.09 -7.23 3.09
N GLY A 496 3.58 -6.00 3.32
CA GLY A 496 4.93 -5.57 3.09
C GLY A 496 5.94 -6.38 3.92
N ARG A 497 7.21 -6.39 3.48
CA ARG A 497 8.32 -7.04 4.20
C ARG A 497 9.65 -6.83 3.51
N SER A 498 10.73 -6.91 4.29
CA SER A 498 12.12 -6.80 3.82
C SER A 498 12.56 -7.80 2.74
N SER A 499 11.80 -8.88 2.51
CA SER A 499 12.08 -9.84 1.43
C SER A 499 10.83 -10.59 1.02
N PHE A 500 10.54 -10.56 -0.28
CA PHE A 500 9.47 -11.32 -0.93
C PHE A 500 9.98 -12.61 -1.59
N THR A 501 11.20 -13.01 -1.25
CA THR A 501 11.75 -14.32 -1.61
C THR A 501 11.71 -15.24 -0.40
N ASP A 502 11.26 -16.48 -0.59
CA ASP A 502 11.29 -17.53 0.44
C ASP A 502 12.69 -18.13 0.63
N ASP A 503 13.73 -17.50 0.08
CA ASP A 503 15.11 -17.99 0.18
C ASP A 503 15.62 -17.78 1.62
N GLY A 504 15.78 -18.89 2.33
CA GLY A 504 16.31 -18.89 3.69
C GLY A 504 15.29 -18.56 4.79
N VAL A 505 14.00 -18.42 4.47
CA VAL A 505 12.95 -18.24 5.49
C VAL A 505 12.48 -19.60 6.02
N ILE A 506 12.44 -19.75 7.34
CA ILE A 506 11.98 -20.92 8.07
C ILE A 506 10.74 -20.48 8.87
N ARG A 507 9.55 -20.82 8.36
CA ARG A 507 8.27 -20.42 8.97
C ARG A 507 7.70 -21.51 9.86
N GLY A 508 7.20 -21.12 11.01
CA GLY A 508 6.28 -21.90 11.83
C GLY A 508 4.82 -21.61 11.47
N THR A 509 3.95 -22.01 12.36
CA THR A 509 2.50 -21.92 12.32
C THR A 509 2.03 -21.23 13.60
N PRO A 510 0.75 -20.84 13.74
CA PRO A 510 0.24 -20.24 14.99
C PRO A 510 0.17 -21.18 16.22
N GLY A 511 0.98 -22.24 16.29
CA GLY A 511 1.09 -23.05 17.50
C GLY A 511 2.47 -23.65 17.66
N ASP A 512 2.77 -24.17 18.86
CA ASP A 512 4.11 -24.59 19.27
C ASP A 512 4.92 -25.41 18.23
N ASP A 513 5.91 -24.76 17.63
CA ASP A 513 6.74 -25.26 16.54
C ASP A 513 8.20 -25.49 16.93
N VAL A 514 8.90 -26.29 16.11
CA VAL A 514 10.35 -26.51 16.24
C VAL A 514 11.03 -26.23 14.93
N LEU A 515 11.65 -25.06 14.84
CA LEU A 515 12.29 -24.54 13.65
C LEU A 515 13.81 -24.74 13.74
N THR A 516 14.40 -25.35 12.71
CA THR A 516 15.84 -25.64 12.69
C THR A 516 16.48 -25.15 11.40
N GLY A 517 17.44 -24.24 11.53
CA GLY A 517 18.20 -23.69 10.39
C GLY A 517 19.54 -24.36 10.17
N THR A 518 20.27 -23.83 9.20
CA THR A 518 21.60 -24.27 8.79
C THR A 518 22.65 -23.26 9.24
N SER A 519 23.82 -23.25 8.59
CA SER A 519 24.87 -22.27 8.84
C SER A 519 24.87 -21.13 7.81
N ALA A 520 23.79 -21.00 7.03
CA ALA A 520 23.63 -19.90 6.08
C ALA A 520 23.08 -18.68 6.84
N ALA A 521 22.69 -17.62 6.14
CA ALA A 521 21.90 -16.57 6.77
C ALA A 521 20.44 -16.92 6.49
N GLU A 522 19.68 -17.18 7.55
CA GLU A 522 18.27 -17.55 7.47
C GLU A 522 17.40 -16.62 8.32
N ARG A 523 16.12 -16.54 7.99
CA ARG A 523 15.13 -15.79 8.75
C ARG A 523 14.12 -16.76 9.34
N PHE A 524 13.94 -16.74 10.65
CA PHE A 524 12.94 -17.52 11.35
C PHE A 524 11.75 -16.63 11.65
N GLU A 525 10.57 -17.07 11.20
CA GLU A 525 9.28 -16.45 11.51
C GLU A 525 8.50 -17.52 12.24
N ALA A 526 8.42 -17.41 13.57
CA ALA A 526 7.90 -18.48 14.40
C ALA A 526 6.37 -18.62 14.27
N GLY A 527 5.67 -17.49 14.13
CA GLY A 527 4.23 -17.41 14.29
C GLY A 527 3.85 -17.33 15.78
N ASP A 528 2.55 -17.24 16.07
CA ASP A 528 2.08 -17.37 17.45
C ASP A 528 2.41 -18.77 18.01
N GLY A 529 2.59 -18.90 19.32
CA GLY A 529 2.84 -20.20 19.98
C GLY A 529 4.11 -20.17 20.83
N ASN A 530 4.40 -21.27 21.52
CA ASN A 530 5.64 -21.38 22.29
C ASN A 530 6.67 -22.14 21.47
N ASP A 531 7.45 -21.39 20.71
CA ASP A 531 8.24 -21.94 19.63
C ASP A 531 9.69 -22.19 20.01
N ARG A 532 10.32 -23.05 19.22
CA ARG A 532 11.71 -23.43 19.42
C ARG A 532 12.51 -23.23 18.16
N MET A 533 13.18 -22.09 18.06
CA MET A 533 14.08 -21.74 16.97
C MET A 533 15.53 -22.14 17.30
N ILE A 534 16.15 -22.92 16.43
CA ILE A 534 17.52 -23.42 16.62
C ILE A 534 18.32 -23.16 15.33
N SER A 535 19.27 -22.23 15.34
CA SER A 535 20.14 -22.07 14.18
C SER A 535 21.40 -22.94 14.22
N GLY A 536 21.96 -23.15 13.03
CA GLY A 536 23.27 -23.76 12.81
C GLY A 536 24.41 -22.74 12.67
N GLY A 537 24.11 -21.44 12.81
CA GLY A 537 25.04 -20.31 12.77
C GLY A 537 24.79 -19.43 11.55
N GLY A 538 25.57 -18.35 11.40
CA GLY A 538 25.38 -17.40 10.30
C GLY A 538 24.62 -16.13 10.74
N ALA A 539 24.32 -15.27 9.79
CA ALA A 539 23.71 -13.95 10.05
C ALA A 539 22.19 -14.04 10.13
N ASP A 540 21.70 -14.88 11.04
CA ASP A 540 20.28 -15.23 11.14
C ASP A 540 19.43 -14.09 11.72
N VAL A 541 18.17 -14.03 11.31
CA VAL A 541 17.13 -13.18 11.91
C VAL A 541 16.10 -14.07 12.59
N PHE A 542 15.71 -13.78 13.82
CA PHE A 542 14.66 -14.49 14.54
C PHE A 542 13.55 -13.54 14.94
N LEU A 543 12.32 -13.91 14.60
CA LEU A 543 11.09 -13.26 15.05
C LEU A 543 10.23 -14.28 15.77
N GLY A 544 10.07 -14.10 17.09
CA GLY A 544 9.26 -14.95 17.95
C GLY A 544 7.76 -14.69 17.88
N GLU A 545 7.35 -13.45 17.59
CA GLU A 545 5.93 -13.05 17.61
C GLU A 545 5.29 -13.30 19.00
N ALA A 546 4.11 -13.91 19.13
CA ALA A 546 3.43 -14.03 20.42
C ALA A 546 3.56 -15.43 21.04
N GLY A 547 4.11 -15.52 22.26
CA GLY A 547 4.19 -16.74 23.06
C GLY A 547 5.50 -16.83 23.85
N ASP A 548 5.72 -17.92 24.60
CA ASP A 548 6.96 -18.08 25.38
C ASP A 548 8.01 -18.86 24.56
N ASP A 549 8.88 -18.16 23.85
CA ASP A 549 9.79 -18.72 22.84
C ASP A 549 11.17 -19.14 23.36
N TYR A 550 11.79 -20.04 22.61
CA TYR A 550 13.14 -20.51 22.83
C TYR A 550 13.99 -20.36 21.57
N ILE A 551 14.89 -19.37 21.59
CA ILE A 551 15.84 -19.06 20.51
C ILE A 551 17.22 -19.58 20.90
N ARG A 552 17.82 -20.46 20.10
CA ARG A 552 19.17 -20.99 20.33
C ARG A 552 20.12 -20.65 19.21
N VAL A 553 21.12 -19.83 19.52
CA VAL A 553 22.18 -19.39 18.61
C VAL A 553 23.51 -20.10 18.95
N PRO A 554 24.23 -20.68 17.97
CA PRO A 554 25.52 -21.32 18.21
C PRO A 554 26.70 -20.33 18.21
N ASP A 555 26.51 -19.12 17.70
CA ASP A 555 27.48 -18.04 17.67
C ASP A 555 26.79 -16.67 17.85
N LEU A 556 27.56 -15.58 17.82
CA LEU A 556 27.08 -14.20 18.01
C LEU A 556 27.03 -13.42 16.69
N GLY A 557 27.08 -14.12 15.55
CA GLY A 557 27.08 -13.54 14.20
C GLY A 557 25.71 -13.22 13.65
N PHE A 558 24.64 -13.49 14.40
CA PHE A 558 23.25 -13.25 13.99
C PHE A 558 22.98 -11.78 13.62
N GLY A 559 22.01 -11.61 12.73
CA GLY A 559 21.46 -10.33 12.32
C GLY A 559 20.62 -9.69 13.42
N LEU A 560 19.54 -10.38 13.83
CA LEU A 560 18.54 -9.92 14.79
C LEU A 560 17.99 -11.10 15.60
N VAL A 561 17.73 -10.87 16.88
CA VAL A 561 16.95 -11.75 17.78
C VAL A 561 15.85 -10.91 18.39
N ASP A 562 14.62 -11.14 17.96
CA ASP A 562 13.44 -10.56 18.58
C ASP A 562 12.57 -11.69 19.14
N GLY A 563 12.39 -11.71 20.46
CA GLY A 563 11.53 -12.70 21.11
C GLY A 563 10.03 -12.36 21.03
N GLY A 564 9.69 -11.09 20.73
CA GLY A 564 8.29 -10.68 20.64
C GLY A 564 7.57 -10.59 21.99
N ILE A 565 6.28 -10.96 22.03
CA ILE A 565 5.41 -10.85 23.21
C ILE A 565 5.40 -12.17 23.97
N GLY A 566 6.07 -12.20 25.13
CA GLY A 566 5.98 -13.35 26.03
C GLY A 566 7.05 -13.38 27.11
N ASN A 567 7.48 -14.59 27.49
CA ASN A 567 8.65 -14.81 28.34
C ASN A 567 9.69 -15.63 27.59
N ASP A 568 10.56 -14.92 26.89
CA ASP A 568 11.38 -15.50 25.84
C ASP A 568 12.79 -15.82 26.32
N VAL A 569 13.37 -16.82 25.67
CA VAL A 569 14.66 -17.39 26.06
C VAL A 569 15.66 -17.29 24.92
N LEU A 570 16.70 -16.47 25.09
CA LEU A 570 17.91 -16.53 24.27
C LEU A 570 18.94 -17.49 24.89
N ALA A 571 19.19 -18.61 24.22
CA ALA A 571 20.12 -19.64 24.64
C ALA A 571 21.40 -19.66 23.80
N LEU A 572 22.54 -19.46 24.45
CA LEU A 572 23.86 -19.56 23.84
C LEU A 572 24.27 -21.04 23.72
N GLY A 573 24.29 -21.55 22.49
CA GLY A 573 24.63 -22.94 22.18
C GLY A 573 26.13 -23.20 21.96
N GLY A 574 26.92 -22.15 21.75
CA GLY A 574 28.33 -22.19 21.37
C GLY A 574 29.30 -22.36 22.54
N SER A 575 30.60 -22.12 22.26
CA SER A 575 31.70 -22.25 23.21
C SER A 575 32.47 -20.96 23.35
N ASN A 576 32.75 -20.53 24.58
CA ASN A 576 33.52 -19.32 24.87
C ASN A 576 32.92 -18.05 24.22
N LEU A 577 31.59 -17.98 24.15
CA LEU A 577 30.90 -16.83 23.59
C LEU A 577 30.94 -15.68 24.61
N ASN A 578 31.21 -14.46 24.11
CA ASN A 578 31.19 -13.25 24.92
C ASN A 578 30.10 -12.32 24.39
N LEU A 579 28.88 -12.50 24.90
CA LEU A 579 27.73 -11.68 24.55
C LEU A 579 27.84 -10.36 25.33
N ASN A 580 28.12 -9.27 24.63
CA ASN A 580 28.12 -7.92 25.21
C ASN A 580 26.87 -7.18 24.75
N LEU A 581 25.89 -7.01 25.63
CA LEU A 581 24.61 -6.37 25.27
C LEU A 581 24.80 -4.92 24.84
N THR A 582 25.80 -4.21 25.38
CA THR A 582 26.11 -2.84 24.97
C THR A 582 26.58 -2.74 23.51
N ASP A 583 27.17 -3.82 22.97
CA ASP A 583 27.59 -3.89 21.56
C ASP A 583 26.47 -4.46 20.64
N MET A 584 25.36 -4.92 21.23
CA MET A 584 24.22 -5.56 20.54
C MET A 584 22.97 -4.66 20.52
N SER A 585 23.14 -3.36 20.70
CA SER A 585 22.04 -2.39 20.64
C SER A 585 21.27 -2.52 19.33
N GLY A 586 19.94 -2.72 19.41
CA GLY A 586 19.06 -2.89 18.25
C GLY A 586 19.13 -4.26 17.57
N LYS A 587 19.91 -5.21 18.11
CA LYS A 587 19.99 -6.59 17.61
C LYS A 587 19.31 -7.62 18.49
N ILE A 588 18.99 -7.27 19.73
CA ILE A 588 18.31 -8.16 20.68
C ILE A 588 17.21 -7.36 21.36
N SER A 589 15.97 -7.84 21.25
CA SER A 589 14.76 -7.29 21.88
C SER A 589 13.81 -8.42 22.30
N GLY A 590 12.86 -8.10 23.18
CA GLY A 590 11.87 -9.07 23.66
C GLY A 590 12.47 -10.30 24.34
N ILE A 591 13.51 -10.17 25.18
CA ILE A 591 14.13 -11.32 25.87
C ILE A 591 14.15 -11.13 27.40
N GLU A 592 13.45 -12.02 28.11
CA GLU A 592 13.39 -12.04 29.58
C GLU A 592 14.41 -13.00 30.20
N THR A 593 14.87 -14.01 29.45
CA THR A 593 15.80 -15.02 29.94
C THR A 593 16.99 -15.25 29.01
N ILE A 594 18.21 -15.12 29.52
CA ILE A 594 19.43 -15.55 28.84
C ILE A 594 19.96 -16.86 29.46
N ARG A 595 20.20 -17.87 28.63
CA ARG A 595 20.79 -19.15 29.04
C ARG A 595 22.20 -19.30 28.49
N LEU A 596 23.18 -19.41 29.38
CA LEU A 596 24.61 -19.55 29.09
C LEU A 596 25.07 -21.03 28.99
N PHE A 597 24.16 -22.00 29.02
CA PHE A 597 24.43 -23.46 29.02
C PHE A 597 25.07 -24.05 27.73
N GLY A 598 25.82 -23.24 26.99
CA GLY A 598 26.57 -23.68 25.83
C GLY A 598 27.69 -24.68 26.17
N THR A 599 28.50 -24.98 25.16
CA THR A 599 29.66 -25.87 25.31
C THR A 599 30.87 -25.11 25.86
N GLY A 600 31.09 -25.06 27.17
CA GLY A 600 32.21 -24.33 27.78
C GLY A 600 31.81 -22.95 28.32
N ASP A 601 32.79 -22.14 28.69
CA ASP A 601 32.60 -20.98 29.58
C ASP A 601 32.13 -19.74 28.80
N ASN A 602 30.85 -19.39 28.90
CA ASN A 602 30.29 -18.21 28.23
C ASN A 602 30.26 -16.99 29.16
N THR A 603 30.38 -15.80 28.58
CA THR A 603 30.36 -14.53 29.30
C THR A 603 29.22 -13.64 28.80
N LEU A 604 28.47 -13.05 29.73
CA LEU A 604 27.49 -12.00 29.46
C LEU A 604 28.00 -10.67 30.05
N THR A 605 28.12 -9.65 29.22
CA THR A 605 28.42 -8.27 29.65
C THR A 605 27.18 -7.40 29.49
N LEU A 606 26.81 -6.65 30.53
CA LEU A 606 25.60 -5.84 30.55
C LEU A 606 25.73 -4.59 31.42
N THR A 607 24.83 -3.64 31.20
CA THR A 607 24.55 -2.48 32.04
C THR A 607 23.11 -2.52 32.55
N ALA A 608 22.76 -1.61 33.48
CA ALA A 608 21.38 -1.47 33.93
C ALA A 608 20.43 -0.98 32.82
N ALA A 609 20.94 -0.15 31.90
CA ALA A 609 20.17 0.31 30.74
C ALA A 609 19.86 -0.85 29.79
N ASP A 610 20.82 -1.75 29.57
CA ASP A 610 20.61 -2.93 28.73
C ASP A 610 19.47 -3.80 29.29
N VAL A 611 19.41 -4.00 30.62
CA VAL A 611 18.32 -4.78 31.26
C VAL A 611 16.95 -4.13 31.11
N LEU A 612 16.87 -2.80 31.12
CA LEU A 612 15.60 -2.07 30.95
C LEU A 612 15.11 -2.07 29.51
N ASN A 613 16.01 -2.21 28.54
CA ASN A 613 15.69 -2.14 27.13
C ASN A 613 15.59 -3.52 26.46
N LEU A 614 15.85 -4.60 27.19
CA LEU A 614 15.88 -5.96 26.61
C LEU A 614 14.49 -6.57 26.49
N SER A 615 13.54 -6.14 27.33
CA SER A 615 12.18 -6.66 27.40
C SER A 615 11.19 -5.51 27.53
N ASP A 616 10.11 -5.57 26.77
CA ASP A 616 9.02 -4.59 26.83
C ASP A 616 7.98 -4.91 27.91
N THR A 617 8.07 -6.12 28.50
CA THR A 617 7.10 -6.62 29.48
C THR A 617 7.61 -6.54 30.92
N THR A 618 8.93 -6.50 31.12
CA THR A 618 9.52 -6.51 32.46
C THR A 618 10.91 -5.87 32.52
N ASN A 619 11.18 -5.19 33.63
CA ASN A 619 12.52 -4.70 33.97
C ASN A 619 13.41 -5.79 34.60
N THR A 620 13.05 -7.06 34.45
CA THR A 620 13.72 -8.20 35.11
C THR A 620 14.33 -9.15 34.10
N LEU A 621 15.66 -9.26 34.09
CA LEU A 621 16.37 -10.25 33.30
C LEU A 621 16.76 -11.46 34.17
N ARG A 622 16.44 -12.67 33.71
CA ARG A 622 16.91 -13.94 34.29
C ARG A 622 18.10 -14.47 33.53
N VAL A 623 19.17 -14.82 34.24
CA VAL A 623 20.37 -15.40 33.62
C VAL A 623 20.71 -16.72 34.29
N ASN A 624 20.76 -17.78 33.50
CA ASN A 624 21.14 -19.12 33.96
C ASN A 624 22.40 -19.60 33.24
N GLY A 625 23.22 -20.40 33.92
CA GLY A 625 24.44 -20.97 33.35
C GLY A 625 25.00 -22.10 34.21
N ASN A 626 26.10 -22.69 33.77
CA ASN A 626 26.83 -23.74 34.45
C ASN A 626 28.16 -23.21 35.05
N GLU A 627 28.90 -24.10 35.72
CA GLU A 627 30.21 -23.76 36.27
C GLU A 627 31.18 -23.39 35.15
N GLY A 628 31.71 -22.16 35.22
CA GLY A 628 32.58 -21.58 34.18
C GLY A 628 31.97 -20.31 33.57
N ASP A 629 30.64 -20.23 33.52
CA ASP A 629 29.94 -19.06 33.00
C ASP A 629 30.08 -17.84 33.91
N ARG A 630 30.07 -16.64 33.29
CA ARG A 630 30.30 -15.39 34.01
C ARG A 630 29.42 -14.24 33.53
N ILE A 631 28.98 -13.40 34.46
CA ILE A 631 28.42 -12.07 34.18
C ILE A 631 29.43 -11.01 34.57
N VAL A 632 29.58 -9.99 33.71
CA VAL A 632 30.45 -8.83 33.91
C VAL A 632 29.63 -7.55 33.76
N GLY A 633 29.97 -6.51 34.54
CA GLY A 633 29.25 -5.23 34.54
C GLY A 633 28.51 -4.92 35.84
N LEU A 634 28.68 -5.77 36.87
CA LEU A 634 28.03 -5.60 38.17
C LEU A 634 28.92 -4.90 39.21
N SER A 635 30.20 -4.63 38.89
CA SER A 635 31.16 -4.03 39.84
C SER A 635 30.82 -2.61 40.32
N HIS A 636 29.93 -1.88 39.62
CA HIS A 636 29.52 -0.52 39.96
C HIS A 636 28.02 -0.31 39.75
N GLY A 637 27.36 0.36 40.69
CA GLY A 637 25.96 0.82 40.56
C GLY A 637 24.89 -0.20 40.97
N TRP A 638 25.22 -1.48 41.04
CA TRP A 638 24.29 -2.54 41.45
C TRP A 638 24.25 -2.70 42.98
N GLY A 639 23.07 -3.03 43.50
CA GLY A 639 22.83 -3.47 44.87
C GLY A 639 22.60 -4.98 44.97
N ASP A 640 22.94 -5.55 46.12
CA ASP A 640 22.76 -6.98 46.43
C ASP A 640 21.40 -7.23 47.11
N GLY A 641 20.54 -8.01 46.46
CA GLY A 641 19.24 -8.46 46.98
C GLY A 641 19.29 -9.79 47.74
N GLY A 642 20.45 -10.44 47.77
CA GLY A 642 20.68 -11.75 48.38
C GLY A 642 20.27 -12.92 47.49
N VAL A 643 20.49 -14.12 48.01
CA VAL A 643 20.14 -15.38 47.34
C VAL A 643 18.76 -15.84 47.78
N HIS A 644 17.86 -16.04 46.80
CA HIS A 644 16.50 -16.55 47.01
C HIS A 644 16.26 -17.74 46.08
N GLY A 645 16.21 -18.95 46.64
CA GLY A 645 16.13 -20.18 45.84
C GLY A 645 17.42 -20.39 45.04
N ASP A 646 17.29 -20.61 43.73
CA ASP A 646 18.42 -20.90 42.83
C ASP A 646 19.03 -19.64 42.18
N PHE A 647 18.60 -18.45 42.62
CA PHE A 647 19.05 -17.17 42.06
C PHE A 647 19.63 -16.23 43.12
N HIS A 648 20.70 -15.53 42.76
CA HIS A 648 21.20 -14.33 43.41
C HIS A 648 20.60 -13.11 42.72
N THR A 649 19.89 -12.28 43.47
CA THR A 649 19.24 -11.06 42.95
C THR A 649 20.18 -9.85 43.05
N TYR A 650 20.31 -9.12 41.96
CA TYR A 650 20.95 -7.80 41.90
C TYR A 650 19.94 -6.77 41.38
N PHE A 651 20.06 -5.52 41.82
CA PHE A 651 19.17 -4.44 41.36
C PHE A 651 19.94 -3.13 41.12
N ASN A 652 19.49 -2.33 40.16
CA ASN A 652 19.99 -0.98 39.90
C ASN A 652 18.81 -0.12 39.44
N ASP A 653 18.37 0.80 40.30
CA ASP A 653 17.09 1.51 40.17
C ASP A 653 15.91 0.57 39.90
N ALA A 654 15.32 0.63 38.71
CA ALA A 654 14.20 -0.23 38.31
C ALA A 654 14.65 -1.57 37.70
N ALA A 655 15.91 -1.69 37.29
CA ALA A 655 16.46 -2.90 36.67
C ALA A 655 16.68 -3.98 37.73
N VAL A 656 16.21 -5.19 37.45
CA VAL A 656 16.38 -6.37 38.32
C VAL A 656 17.08 -7.46 37.53
N LEU A 657 18.16 -8.02 38.08
CA LEU A 657 18.88 -9.13 37.49
C LEU A 657 18.83 -10.33 38.43
N LEU A 658 18.32 -11.45 37.93
CA LEU A 658 18.26 -12.73 38.64
C LEU A 658 19.32 -13.67 38.08
N VAL A 659 20.43 -13.84 38.81
CA VAL A 659 21.59 -14.61 38.35
C VAL A 659 21.58 -16.00 39.00
N GLY A 660 21.59 -17.06 38.20
CA GLY A 660 21.67 -18.42 38.71
C GLY A 660 22.90 -18.62 39.60
N VAL A 661 22.76 -19.31 40.73
CA VAL A 661 23.84 -19.47 41.74
C VAL A 661 25.13 -20.15 41.22
N ASN A 662 25.07 -20.77 40.05
CA ASN A 662 26.21 -21.42 39.40
C ASN A 662 26.99 -20.48 38.47
N VAL A 663 26.51 -19.26 38.24
CA VAL A 663 27.14 -18.27 37.36
C VAL A 663 27.99 -17.31 38.19
N ALA A 664 29.24 -17.13 37.81
CA ALA A 664 30.14 -16.21 38.51
C ALA A 664 29.82 -14.74 38.16
N THR A 665 30.01 -13.81 39.10
CA THR A 665 29.84 -12.38 38.85
C THR A 665 31.12 -11.59 39.16
N ASP A 666 31.18 -10.33 38.73
CA ASP A 666 32.20 -9.34 39.12
C ASP A 666 31.73 -8.41 40.25
N PHE A 667 30.60 -8.71 40.89
CA PHE A 667 30.06 -7.95 42.01
C PHE A 667 30.99 -8.06 43.23
N VAL A 668 31.21 -6.94 43.93
CA VAL A 668 32.20 -6.81 45.03
C VAL A 668 31.54 -6.55 46.38
#